data_AF-A0A0P4VPG0-F1
#
_entry.id   AF-A0A0P4VPG0-F1
#
_cell.length_a   1.000
_cell.length_b   1.000
_cell.length_c   1.000
_cell.angle_alpha   90.00
_cell.angle_beta   90.00
_cell.angle_gamma   90.00
#
_symmetry.space_group_name_H-M   'P 1'
#
loop_
_entity.id
_entity.type
_entity.pdbx_description
1 polymer ?
#
loop_
_entity_poly.entity_id
_entity_poly.type
_entity_poly.pdbx_seq_one_letter_code
_entity_poly.pdbx_strand_id
1 'polypeptide(L)'
;MGDFNARHPALGDISPTPNRNGTRLEEWLHRYRLTRWDTGGATHSKGGTLDYILTQGLVTSNVTCSSVPTLFSDHLALALHYSLPAAPPHLHRRIRITIPPKYCPTYVSYMSSAVPTFPMTSPEDLYSSIVTSTHSFYDHYVRKLHVKRRLRAPAWTLDHRITMAERKAREDGLSFQTHPSPENLRRYQLSRNKLVALQQCVLTESWRQFTNSINHRTSVSSMWHLINTVVRRKKPSALHHSPAQYAQDLLNGWCEQSRAQNLPQHIRDALDSNDTLRTLRLMGALLQPDEEDDRPITESELSRALSRSKASAPGEDGITYSVLRLLQKVSGNPLLRLYNVCFRQRCVPRAWTSSIIIPIPKPGTDKFRPISLTSCFSKVMERVLLNRLLFRLESKLSPRLYGFLPQRSTHHCLVELYARLTPTSVVAFIDLKSAFDVANREVILDQLVDFGVTGNLLGWVREYLRNRTSRVLFKGASSTVQKFELGTPQGGVLSPFLFNILMHRMLSLLPDVPGITVTCYADDICIHAHTPAVLQHFLHSFSISSSLCGLIISPEKSRIFTLRNPRSLPAFTVGHSVIPVCTQYVYLGAPVRILSSTPARQRVHPVVRDLLTRLQLRLTPLRWLLNNATGVSIPVARTIYTAYIRSVVDYLSPALVQLPKSTLEPLEKFQNTVMRLILGCPMSTRIVNMLHELDLSPLIERIHANVTYFTVKCLHFPHLSCHYSQVIRTFLQPHPRLPRLQPGGRALIKTVCSQLQRLDINVPVADIFPPPPPWMLPLPMVHFTPTYKAHPPVLQKQLALDAIASVSATIVTPHHLYTDGSVQADGTAGCAVFSPDAAPPAEGWVGRRLPAQSSSTFCELHGILDAVSLLCERRLNGVVICDSQAALHALSSPNPVCRHLVNRILTALALAHDRLLVIRFLWIPSHVSLAYNDSGSPG
;
A
#
# COMPACT_ATOMS: atom_id res chain seq x y z
N MET A 1 -31.62 16.28 -20.54
CA MET A 1 -32.81 16.76 -21.29
C MET A 1 -34.01 16.39 -20.48
N GLY A 2 -34.96 17.29 -20.31
CA GLY A 2 -36.22 17.02 -19.64
C GLY A 2 -36.86 18.30 -19.13
N ASP A 3 -38.10 18.16 -18.67
CA ASP A 3 -38.87 19.20 -18.01
C ASP A 3 -38.36 19.38 -16.57
N PHE A 4 -37.85 20.57 -16.27
CA PHE A 4 -37.41 20.93 -14.91
C PHE A 4 -38.41 21.84 -14.20
N ASN A 5 -39.45 22.30 -14.92
CA ASN A 5 -40.39 23.32 -14.49
C ASN A 5 -39.67 24.49 -13.77
N ALA A 6 -38.53 24.89 -14.32
CA ALA A 6 -37.57 25.80 -13.73
C ALA A 6 -37.60 27.11 -14.54
N ARG A 7 -38.19 28.15 -13.96
CA ARG A 7 -38.31 29.47 -14.59
C ARG A 7 -37.26 30.39 -14.00
N HIS A 8 -36.39 30.92 -14.83
CA HIS A 8 -35.38 31.89 -14.42
C HIS A 8 -34.88 32.66 -15.66
N PRO A 9 -34.74 34.00 -15.60
CA PRO A 9 -34.24 34.80 -16.73
C PRO A 9 -32.86 34.33 -17.24
N ALA A 10 -31.93 34.02 -16.32
CA ALA A 10 -30.60 33.49 -16.67
C ALA A 10 -30.62 32.11 -17.36
N LEU A 11 -31.76 31.39 -17.32
CA LEU A 11 -31.94 30.13 -18.03
C LEU A 11 -32.57 30.32 -19.42
N GLY A 12 -32.94 31.56 -19.79
CA GLY A 12 -33.60 31.88 -21.05
C GLY A 12 -35.13 31.80 -20.99
N ASP A 13 -35.73 31.87 -19.80
CA ASP A 13 -37.18 32.03 -19.65
C ASP A 13 -37.59 33.50 -19.84
N ILE A 14 -38.77 33.73 -20.42
CA ILE A 14 -39.30 35.06 -20.74
C ILE A 14 -39.85 35.76 -19.48
N SER A 15 -40.22 35.01 -18.45
CA SER A 15 -40.73 35.57 -17.20
C SER A 15 -39.60 36.21 -16.36
N PRO A 16 -39.76 37.46 -15.91
CA PRO A 16 -38.75 38.14 -15.09
C PRO A 16 -38.66 37.59 -13.65
N THR A 17 -39.65 36.82 -13.20
CA THR A 17 -39.73 36.31 -11.83
C THR A 17 -39.25 34.85 -11.76
N PRO A 18 -38.10 34.56 -11.14
CA PRO A 18 -37.61 33.19 -11.01
C PRO A 18 -38.42 32.39 -10.00
N ASN A 19 -38.67 31.11 -10.29
CA ASN A 19 -39.26 30.19 -9.32
C ASN A 19 -38.17 29.43 -8.53
N ARG A 20 -38.55 28.82 -7.40
CA ARG A 20 -37.63 28.07 -6.52
C ARG A 20 -36.80 27.01 -7.27
N ASN A 21 -37.37 26.39 -8.30
CA ASN A 21 -36.70 25.39 -9.12
C ASN A 21 -35.67 26.04 -10.07
N GLY A 22 -35.99 27.21 -10.63
CA GLY A 22 -35.11 28.04 -11.44
C GLY A 22 -33.83 28.43 -10.70
N THR A 23 -33.96 29.00 -9.50
CA THR A 23 -32.79 29.38 -8.68
C THR A 23 -31.94 28.17 -8.29
N ARG A 24 -32.58 27.04 -7.91
CA ARG A 24 -31.87 25.79 -7.60
C ARG A 24 -31.14 25.21 -8.81
N LEU A 25 -31.75 25.30 -9.99
CA LEU A 25 -31.15 24.77 -11.21
C LEU A 25 -29.95 25.63 -11.63
N GLU A 26 -30.06 26.94 -11.56
CA GLU A 26 -28.96 27.89 -11.82
C GLU A 26 -27.78 27.65 -10.87
N GLU A 27 -28.03 27.52 -9.55
CA GLU A 27 -27.00 27.12 -8.57
C GLU A 27 -26.35 25.78 -8.93
N TRP A 28 -27.14 24.81 -9.42
CA TRP A 28 -26.63 23.51 -9.86
C TRP A 28 -25.79 23.60 -11.13
N LEU A 29 -26.18 24.41 -12.11
CA LEU A 29 -25.39 24.63 -13.32
C LEU A 29 -24.02 25.18 -12.97
N HIS A 30 -23.95 26.17 -12.08
CA HIS A 30 -22.69 26.73 -11.57
C HIS A 30 -21.90 25.72 -10.75
N ARG A 31 -22.53 25.07 -9.76
CA ARG A 31 -21.86 24.13 -8.86
C ARG A 31 -21.28 22.92 -9.57
N TYR A 32 -21.98 22.41 -10.59
CA TYR A 32 -21.58 21.20 -11.33
C TYR A 32 -20.95 21.48 -12.69
N ARG A 33 -20.77 22.76 -13.06
CA ARG A 33 -20.19 23.21 -14.34
C ARG A 33 -20.90 22.55 -15.53
N LEU A 34 -22.22 22.61 -15.54
CA LEU A 34 -23.05 22.11 -16.62
C LEU A 34 -23.26 23.20 -17.66
N THR A 35 -23.16 22.83 -18.94
CA THR A 35 -23.47 23.71 -20.05
C THR A 35 -24.94 23.54 -20.41
N ARG A 36 -25.72 24.61 -20.31
CA ARG A 36 -27.05 24.72 -20.91
C ARG A 36 -26.87 25.03 -22.39
N TRP A 37 -27.54 24.28 -23.25
CA TRP A 37 -27.61 24.61 -24.67
C TRP A 37 -28.85 25.41 -24.96
N ASP A 38 -28.67 26.43 -25.79
CA ASP A 38 -29.79 27.16 -26.35
C ASP A 38 -30.48 26.31 -27.41
N THR A 39 -31.80 26.21 -27.31
CA THR A 39 -32.66 25.45 -28.21
C THR A 39 -33.32 26.34 -29.27
N GLY A 40 -33.02 27.65 -29.27
CA GLY A 40 -33.47 28.59 -30.29
C GLY A 40 -34.83 29.23 -30.01
N GLY A 41 -35.32 29.18 -28.77
CA GLY A 41 -36.58 29.80 -28.36
C GLY A 41 -37.31 29.07 -27.23
N ALA A 42 -38.59 29.39 -27.07
CA ALA A 42 -39.47 28.73 -26.12
C ALA A 42 -39.47 27.21 -26.34
N THR A 43 -39.59 26.44 -25.26
CA THR A 43 -39.71 24.97 -25.33
C THR A 43 -41.14 24.51 -25.07
N HIS A 44 -42.07 25.45 -24.99
CA HIS A 44 -43.47 25.23 -24.70
C HIS A 44 -44.35 26.08 -25.62
N SER A 45 -45.49 25.54 -26.06
CA SER A 45 -46.39 26.12 -27.07
C SER A 45 -47.04 27.42 -26.64
N LYS A 46 -47.20 27.64 -25.33
CA LYS A 46 -47.70 28.90 -24.73
C LYS A 46 -46.59 29.93 -24.43
N GLY A 47 -45.36 29.68 -24.89
CA GLY A 47 -44.17 30.46 -24.53
C GLY A 47 -43.53 30.02 -23.21
N GLY A 48 -42.25 30.35 -23.03
CA GLY A 48 -41.42 29.97 -21.87
C GLY A 48 -40.46 28.81 -22.11
N THR A 49 -39.47 28.65 -21.22
CA THR A 49 -38.39 27.65 -21.35
C THR A 49 -38.44 26.74 -20.13
N LEU A 50 -39.16 25.63 -20.25
CA LEU A 50 -39.35 24.66 -19.16
C LEU A 50 -38.45 23.43 -19.31
N ASP A 51 -38.07 23.13 -20.54
CA ASP A 51 -37.26 21.99 -20.91
C ASP A 51 -35.83 22.44 -21.21
N TYR A 52 -34.86 21.73 -20.65
CA TYR A 52 -33.46 22.11 -20.80
C TYR A 52 -32.58 20.97 -21.31
N ILE A 53 -31.75 21.28 -22.31
CA ILE A 53 -30.63 20.42 -22.69
C ILE A 53 -29.41 20.83 -21.87
N LEU A 54 -29.12 20.03 -20.84
CA LEU A 54 -27.95 20.22 -19.98
C LEU A 54 -26.93 19.12 -20.26
N THR A 55 -25.70 19.51 -20.53
CA THR A 55 -24.60 18.56 -20.75
C THR A 55 -23.38 18.93 -19.91
N GLN A 56 -22.45 17.98 -19.78
CA GLN A 56 -21.17 18.23 -19.16
C GLN A 56 -20.07 17.85 -20.14
N GLY A 57 -19.32 18.85 -20.63
CA GLY A 57 -18.06 18.60 -21.32
C GLY A 57 -18.13 18.29 -22.81
N LEU A 58 -19.22 18.66 -23.50
CA LEU A 58 -19.24 18.70 -24.96
C LEU A 58 -18.63 20.02 -25.46
N VAL A 59 -17.94 19.97 -26.60
CA VAL A 59 -17.34 21.15 -27.23
C VAL A 59 -18.43 21.92 -27.98
N THR A 60 -18.53 23.23 -27.73
CA THR A 60 -19.54 24.13 -28.33
C THR A 60 -19.54 24.14 -29.85
N SER A 61 -18.37 24.06 -30.49
CA SER A 61 -18.26 23.98 -31.95
C SER A 61 -18.87 22.73 -32.57
N ASN A 62 -19.13 21.69 -31.78
CA ASN A 62 -19.55 20.37 -32.28
C ASN A 62 -20.99 20.03 -31.89
N VAL A 63 -21.70 20.93 -31.21
CA VAL A 63 -23.07 20.71 -30.73
C VAL A 63 -23.98 21.73 -31.40
N THR A 64 -25.04 21.25 -32.04
CA THR A 64 -26.18 22.08 -32.44
C THR A 64 -27.43 21.58 -31.72
N CYS A 65 -28.28 22.50 -31.28
CA CYS A 65 -29.52 22.19 -30.57
C CYS A 65 -30.68 22.92 -31.23
N SER A 66 -31.86 22.30 -31.23
CA SER A 66 -33.07 22.90 -31.78
C SER A 66 -34.32 22.39 -31.07
N SER A 67 -35.35 23.23 -31.03
CA SER A 67 -36.72 22.83 -30.72
C SER A 67 -37.43 22.36 -31.99
N VAL A 68 -38.04 21.17 -31.93
CA VAL A 68 -38.83 20.56 -32.99
C VAL A 68 -40.31 20.63 -32.60
N PRO A 69 -41.16 21.32 -33.37
CA PRO A 69 -42.60 21.36 -33.12
C PRO A 69 -43.20 19.96 -33.11
N THR A 70 -43.96 19.63 -32.06
CA THR A 70 -44.71 18.38 -31.98
C THR A 70 -46.20 18.63 -32.15
N LEU A 71 -46.88 17.79 -32.94
CA LEU A 71 -48.30 17.95 -33.27
C LEU A 71 -49.27 17.65 -32.10
N PHE A 72 -48.79 17.08 -30.99
CA PHE A 72 -49.66 16.49 -29.93
C PHE A 72 -49.23 16.81 -28.49
N SER A 73 -48.33 17.78 -28.27
CA SER A 73 -47.91 18.22 -26.93
C SER A 73 -47.77 19.74 -26.87
N ASP A 74 -48.07 20.28 -25.70
CA ASP A 74 -47.76 21.66 -25.34
C ASP A 74 -46.25 21.87 -25.07
N HIS A 75 -45.46 20.81 -24.92
CA HIS A 75 -44.00 20.88 -24.94
C HIS A 75 -43.45 20.66 -26.34
N LEU A 76 -42.45 21.44 -26.73
CA LEU A 76 -41.71 21.26 -27.98
C LEU A 76 -40.63 20.19 -27.78
N ALA A 77 -40.47 19.29 -28.76
CA ALA A 77 -39.42 18.27 -28.68
C ALA A 77 -38.04 18.93 -28.79
N LEU A 78 -37.07 18.45 -28.02
CA LEU A 78 -35.71 19.00 -28.03
C LEU A 78 -34.75 18.05 -28.74
N ALA A 79 -34.04 18.55 -29.74
CA ALA A 79 -33.01 17.82 -30.48
C ALA A 79 -31.61 18.36 -30.13
N LEU A 80 -30.66 17.45 -29.92
CA LEU A 80 -29.22 17.75 -29.84
C LEU A 80 -28.50 16.92 -30.89
N HIS A 81 -27.79 17.59 -31.78
CA HIS A 81 -26.89 16.96 -32.74
C HIS A 81 -25.45 17.19 -32.28
N TYR A 82 -24.67 16.10 -32.14
CA TYR A 82 -23.27 16.18 -31.74
C TYR A 82 -22.37 15.53 -32.80
N SER A 83 -21.51 16.35 -33.41
CA SER A 83 -20.50 15.88 -34.35
C SER A 83 -19.31 15.30 -33.59
N LEU A 84 -19.13 13.98 -33.70
CA LEU A 84 -17.98 13.29 -33.12
C LEU A 84 -16.69 13.84 -33.78
N PRO A 85 -15.72 14.36 -32.99
CA PRO A 85 -14.45 14.77 -33.57
C PRO A 85 -13.78 13.56 -34.24
N ALA A 86 -13.11 13.81 -35.38
CA ALA A 86 -12.27 12.80 -36.03
C ALA A 86 -11.33 12.18 -34.98
N ALA A 87 -11.21 10.85 -35.00
CA ALA A 87 -10.42 10.14 -34.00
C ALA A 87 -9.00 10.74 -33.95
N PRO A 88 -8.46 11.05 -32.75
CA PRO A 88 -7.10 11.59 -32.66
C PRO A 88 -6.13 10.63 -33.34
N PRO A 89 -5.19 11.12 -34.17
CA PRO A 89 -4.39 10.28 -35.06
C PRO A 89 -3.60 9.16 -34.36
N HIS A 90 -3.29 9.30 -33.07
CA HIS A 90 -2.52 8.29 -32.34
C HIS A 90 -3.02 8.12 -30.90
N LEU A 91 -4.00 7.24 -30.71
CA LEU A 91 -4.27 6.68 -29.38
C LEU A 91 -3.10 5.77 -29.01
N HIS A 92 -2.21 6.23 -28.14
CA HIS A 92 -1.10 5.41 -27.65
C HIS A 92 -1.70 4.21 -26.88
N ARG A 93 -1.73 3.03 -27.52
CA ARG A 93 -2.09 1.79 -26.85
C ARG A 93 -0.94 1.40 -25.94
N ARG A 94 -1.24 1.18 -24.66
CA ARG A 94 -0.27 0.60 -23.72
C ARG A 94 -0.03 -0.84 -24.15
N ILE A 95 1.17 -1.12 -24.64
CA ILE A 95 1.59 -2.48 -24.96
C ILE A 95 1.80 -3.20 -23.62
N ARG A 96 1.19 -4.37 -23.47
CA ARG A 96 1.37 -5.24 -22.31
C ARG A 96 1.52 -6.67 -22.81
N ILE A 97 2.73 -7.18 -22.68
CA ILE A 97 3.13 -8.52 -23.10
C ILE A 97 3.13 -9.42 -21.87
N THR A 98 2.25 -10.40 -21.89
CA THR A 98 2.17 -11.49 -20.93
C THR A 98 1.99 -12.78 -21.72
N ILE A 99 2.88 -13.75 -21.53
CA ILE A 99 2.78 -15.05 -22.19
C ILE A 99 1.70 -15.89 -21.47
N PRO A 100 0.64 -16.33 -22.17
CA PRO A 100 -0.37 -17.21 -21.59
C PRO A 100 0.25 -18.55 -21.14
N PRO A 101 -0.26 -19.20 -20.06
CA PRO A 101 0.29 -20.45 -19.54
C PRO A 101 0.54 -21.54 -20.59
N LYS A 102 -0.38 -21.68 -21.56
CA LYS A 102 -0.28 -22.65 -22.66
C LYS A 102 0.96 -22.47 -23.56
N TYR A 103 1.50 -21.26 -23.66
CA TYR A 103 2.66 -20.95 -24.50
C TYR A 103 3.96 -20.82 -23.70
N CYS A 104 3.93 -20.97 -22.37
CA CYS A 104 5.12 -20.84 -21.53
C CYS A 104 6.23 -21.86 -21.90
N PRO A 105 5.97 -23.16 -22.10
CA PRO A 105 7.01 -24.11 -22.49
C PRO A 105 7.60 -23.77 -23.87
N THR A 106 6.76 -23.42 -24.84
CA THR A 106 7.17 -23.02 -26.18
C THR A 106 8.03 -21.76 -26.16
N TYR A 107 7.67 -20.77 -25.34
CA TYR A 107 8.47 -19.56 -25.14
C TYR A 107 9.85 -19.88 -24.57
N VAL A 108 9.93 -20.75 -23.55
CA VAL A 108 11.19 -21.15 -22.94
C VAL A 108 12.09 -21.87 -23.96
N SER A 109 11.53 -22.77 -24.77
CA SER A 109 12.26 -23.46 -25.84
C SER A 109 12.75 -22.49 -26.92
N TYR A 110 11.87 -21.62 -27.44
CA TYR A 110 12.20 -20.60 -28.44
C TYR A 110 13.32 -19.66 -27.98
N MET A 111 13.21 -19.15 -26.74
CA MET A 111 14.26 -18.30 -26.18
C MET A 111 15.55 -19.09 -25.97
N SER A 112 15.49 -20.37 -25.55
CA SER A 112 16.69 -21.20 -25.37
C SER A 112 17.45 -21.43 -26.67
N SER A 113 16.77 -21.52 -27.82
CA SER A 113 17.43 -21.58 -29.14
C SER A 113 17.97 -20.24 -29.61
N ALA A 114 17.36 -19.12 -29.19
CA ALA A 114 17.78 -17.78 -29.62
C ALA A 114 18.95 -17.22 -28.79
N VAL A 115 19.04 -17.54 -27.49
CA VAL A 115 20.07 -17.00 -26.58
C VAL A 115 21.51 -17.17 -27.08
N PRO A 116 21.92 -18.31 -27.69
CA PRO A 116 23.26 -18.46 -28.23
C PRO A 116 23.66 -17.46 -29.32
N THR A 117 22.69 -16.85 -30.02
CA THR A 117 22.96 -15.87 -31.08
C THR A 117 23.04 -14.43 -30.58
N PHE A 118 22.76 -14.19 -29.30
CA PHE A 118 22.73 -12.83 -28.76
C PHE A 118 24.15 -12.28 -28.58
N PRO A 119 24.37 -10.99 -28.92
CA PRO A 119 25.66 -10.34 -28.68
C PRO A 119 25.91 -10.22 -27.18
N MET A 120 27.07 -10.69 -26.73
CA MET A 120 27.39 -10.84 -25.30
C MET A 120 28.26 -9.73 -24.73
N THR A 121 28.76 -8.82 -25.57
CA THR A 121 29.72 -7.78 -25.18
C THR A 121 29.07 -6.49 -24.70
N SER A 122 27.87 -6.18 -25.16
CA SER A 122 27.17 -4.91 -24.90
C SER A 122 25.84 -5.13 -24.15
N PRO A 123 25.65 -4.52 -22.97
CA PRO A 123 24.39 -4.53 -22.23
C PRO A 123 23.17 -4.12 -23.06
N GLU A 124 23.33 -3.10 -23.91
CA GLU A 124 22.25 -2.54 -24.72
C GLU A 124 21.82 -3.52 -25.82
N ASP A 125 22.78 -4.18 -26.47
CA ASP A 125 22.51 -5.11 -27.56
C ASP A 125 21.91 -6.42 -27.04
N LEU A 126 22.41 -6.91 -25.90
CA LEU A 126 21.84 -8.09 -25.23
C LEU A 126 20.41 -7.81 -24.75
N TYR A 127 20.16 -6.65 -24.13
CA TYR A 127 18.83 -6.23 -23.74
C TYR A 127 17.89 -6.12 -24.95
N SER A 128 18.34 -5.45 -26.01
CA SER A 128 17.57 -5.24 -27.24
C SER A 128 17.22 -6.56 -27.92
N SER A 129 18.15 -7.51 -27.95
CA SER A 129 17.93 -8.86 -28.48
C SER A 129 16.87 -9.63 -27.69
N ILE A 130 16.96 -9.64 -26.36
CA ILE A 130 15.96 -10.30 -25.49
C ILE A 130 14.57 -9.69 -25.69
N VAL A 131 14.48 -8.36 -25.73
CA VAL A 131 13.21 -7.65 -25.92
C VAL A 131 12.65 -7.97 -27.30
N THR A 132 13.46 -7.86 -28.36
CA THR A 132 13.02 -8.06 -29.75
C THR A 132 12.57 -9.50 -30.00
N SER A 133 13.31 -10.50 -29.51
CA SER A 133 12.89 -11.91 -29.60
C SER A 133 11.59 -12.16 -28.82
N THR A 134 11.41 -11.52 -27.66
CA THR A 134 10.16 -11.63 -26.89
C THR A 134 8.97 -11.02 -27.63
N HIS A 135 9.16 -9.85 -28.25
CA HIS A 135 8.13 -9.20 -29.09
C HIS A 135 7.80 -10.05 -30.32
N SER A 136 8.83 -10.54 -31.02
CA SER A 136 8.68 -11.43 -32.19
C SER A 136 7.89 -12.69 -31.85
N PHE A 137 8.23 -13.37 -30.75
CA PHE A 137 7.46 -14.52 -30.27
C PHE A 137 6.00 -14.15 -29.97
N TYR A 138 5.78 -13.04 -29.27
CA TYR A 138 4.43 -12.63 -28.87
C TYR A 138 3.54 -12.32 -30.09
N ASP A 139 4.06 -11.56 -31.06
CA ASP A 139 3.33 -11.21 -32.27
C ASP A 139 3.09 -12.41 -33.17
N HIS A 140 4.05 -13.35 -33.27
CA HIS A 140 3.92 -14.54 -34.11
C HIS A 140 3.01 -15.63 -33.52
N TYR A 141 3.14 -15.94 -32.23
CA TYR A 141 2.49 -17.12 -31.62
C TYR A 141 1.25 -16.78 -30.77
N VAL A 142 1.21 -15.60 -30.15
CA VAL A 142 0.17 -15.27 -29.15
C VAL A 142 -0.96 -14.44 -29.75
N ARG A 143 -0.69 -13.63 -30.79
CA ARG A 143 -1.62 -12.58 -31.22
C ARG A 143 -2.74 -13.09 -32.16
N LYS A 144 -3.97 -13.14 -31.64
CA LYS A 144 -5.23 -12.83 -32.37
C LYS A 144 -6.09 -11.92 -31.49
N LEU A 145 -6.35 -10.68 -31.91
CA LEU A 145 -7.23 -9.75 -31.18
C LEU A 145 -8.48 -9.42 -32.00
N HIS A 146 -9.58 -10.11 -31.70
CA HIS A 146 -10.93 -9.57 -31.88
C HIS A 146 -11.53 -9.32 -30.49
N VAL A 147 -11.34 -8.10 -29.97
CA VAL A 147 -12.06 -7.69 -28.76
C VAL A 147 -13.43 -7.19 -29.20
N LYS A 148 -14.47 -8.03 -29.08
CA LYS A 148 -15.86 -7.55 -29.15
C LYS A 148 -16.01 -6.46 -28.09
N ARG A 149 -16.32 -5.24 -28.55
CA ARG A 149 -16.65 -4.10 -27.69
C ARG A 149 -17.89 -4.51 -26.89
N ARG A 150 -17.72 -4.88 -25.61
CA ARG A 150 -18.87 -5.10 -24.71
C ARG A 150 -19.66 -3.79 -24.66
N LEU A 151 -20.84 -3.78 -25.28
CA LEU A 151 -21.82 -2.73 -25.07
C LEU A 151 -22.05 -2.64 -23.55
N ARG A 152 -21.83 -1.46 -22.98
CA ARG A 152 -22.04 -1.18 -21.55
C ARG A 152 -23.53 -1.00 -21.24
N ALA A 153 -24.39 -1.85 -21.77
CA ALA A 153 -25.75 -1.94 -21.30
C ALA A 153 -25.71 -2.73 -19.97
N PRO A 154 -26.36 -2.25 -18.88
CA PRO A 154 -26.51 -3.06 -17.67
C PRO A 154 -27.14 -4.42 -18.02
N ALA A 155 -26.67 -5.53 -17.47
CA ALA A 155 -27.15 -6.87 -17.86
C ALA A 155 -28.67 -7.04 -17.74
N TRP A 156 -29.32 -6.30 -16.83
CA TRP A 156 -30.76 -6.31 -16.65
C TRP A 156 -31.55 -5.65 -17.80
N THR A 157 -30.96 -4.74 -18.59
CA THR A 157 -31.64 -4.13 -19.75
C THR A 157 -31.76 -5.11 -20.94
N LEU A 158 -31.20 -6.31 -20.80
CA LEU A 158 -31.31 -7.41 -21.77
C LEU A 158 -32.24 -8.53 -21.26
N ASP A 159 -32.90 -8.35 -20.11
CA ASP A 159 -33.84 -9.34 -19.58
C ASP A 159 -35.14 -9.34 -20.41
N HIS A 160 -35.43 -10.48 -21.04
CA HIS A 160 -36.58 -10.66 -21.92
C HIS A 160 -37.91 -10.32 -21.22
N ARG A 161 -38.03 -10.55 -19.90
CA ARG A 161 -39.23 -10.22 -19.12
C ARG A 161 -39.48 -8.71 -19.12
N ILE A 162 -38.43 -7.90 -18.96
CA ILE A 162 -38.51 -6.44 -18.99
C ILE A 162 -38.88 -5.97 -20.39
N THR A 163 -38.24 -6.49 -21.44
CA THR A 163 -38.53 -6.11 -22.82
C THR A 163 -39.99 -6.36 -23.21
N MET A 164 -40.57 -7.49 -22.78
CA MET A 164 -41.99 -7.78 -23.02
C MET A 164 -42.92 -6.83 -22.24
N ALA A 165 -42.59 -6.54 -20.97
CA ALA A 165 -43.38 -5.61 -20.16
C ALA A 165 -43.30 -4.16 -20.68
N GLU A 166 -42.14 -3.74 -21.18
CA GLU A 166 -41.94 -2.44 -21.84
C GLU A 166 -42.75 -2.34 -23.13
N ARG A 167 -42.74 -3.38 -23.96
CA ARG A 167 -43.55 -3.44 -25.18
C ARG A 167 -45.04 -3.28 -24.85
N LYS A 168 -45.54 -4.05 -23.88
CA LYS A 168 -46.94 -3.97 -23.45
C LYS A 168 -47.31 -2.60 -22.87
N ALA A 169 -46.47 -2.03 -22.01
CA ALA A 169 -46.71 -0.69 -21.46
C ALA A 169 -46.70 0.40 -22.56
N ARG A 170 -45.88 0.23 -23.61
CA ARG A 170 -45.84 1.11 -24.77
C ARG A 170 -47.08 0.96 -25.66
N GLU A 171 -47.53 -0.27 -25.91
CA GLU A 171 -48.77 -0.56 -26.65
C GLU A 171 -50.00 0.00 -25.93
N ASP A 172 -50.15 -0.27 -24.63
CA ASP A 172 -51.25 0.26 -23.82
C ASP A 172 -51.18 1.80 -23.72
N GLY A 173 -49.96 2.35 -23.63
CA GLY A 173 -49.73 3.80 -23.66
C GLY A 173 -50.14 4.43 -25.00
N LEU A 174 -49.82 3.78 -26.12
CA LEU A 174 -50.24 4.22 -27.46
C LEU A 174 -51.76 4.08 -27.65
N SER A 175 -52.36 3.01 -27.12
CA SER A 175 -53.81 2.81 -27.14
C SER A 175 -54.54 3.90 -26.34
N PHE A 176 -54.01 4.29 -25.19
CA PHE A 176 -54.52 5.44 -24.43
C PHE A 176 -54.32 6.77 -25.15
N GLN A 177 -53.16 6.98 -25.80
CA GLN A 177 -52.88 8.20 -26.56
C GLN A 177 -53.78 8.36 -27.80
N THR A 178 -54.09 7.25 -28.47
CA THR A 178 -54.97 7.23 -29.66
C THR A 178 -56.44 7.33 -29.27
N HIS A 179 -56.84 6.75 -28.13
CA HIS A 179 -58.23 6.75 -27.64
C HIS A 179 -58.28 7.01 -26.13
N PRO A 180 -58.31 8.29 -25.69
CA PRO A 180 -58.27 8.63 -24.27
C PRO A 180 -59.59 8.27 -23.56
N SER A 181 -59.62 7.12 -22.89
CA SER A 181 -60.75 6.67 -22.06
C SER A 181 -60.29 6.26 -20.66
N PRO A 182 -61.16 6.30 -19.63
CA PRO A 182 -60.84 5.84 -18.29
C PRO A 182 -60.35 4.38 -18.25
N GLU A 183 -60.89 3.55 -19.15
CA GLU A 183 -60.53 2.14 -19.29
C GLU A 183 -59.12 1.96 -19.88
N ASN A 184 -58.78 2.71 -20.92
CA ASN A 184 -57.44 2.68 -21.51
C ASN A 184 -56.39 3.26 -20.57
N LEU A 185 -56.73 4.30 -19.80
CA LEU A 185 -55.87 4.85 -18.74
C LEU A 185 -55.57 3.79 -17.66
N ARG A 186 -56.60 3.07 -17.20
CA ARG A 186 -56.44 2.00 -16.21
C ARG A 186 -55.56 0.87 -16.74
N ARG A 187 -55.74 0.46 -18.00
CA ARG A 187 -54.89 -0.55 -18.67
C ARG A 187 -53.42 -0.11 -18.72
N TYR A 188 -53.15 1.12 -19.17
CA TYR A 188 -51.79 1.67 -19.18
C TYR A 188 -51.18 1.78 -17.79
N GLN A 189 -51.94 2.24 -16.79
CA GLN A 189 -51.46 2.31 -15.40
C GLN A 189 -51.10 0.92 -14.84
N LEU A 190 -51.91 -0.11 -15.12
CA LEU A 190 -51.64 -1.49 -14.70
C LEU A 190 -50.38 -2.05 -15.38
N SER A 191 -50.21 -1.88 -16.69
CA SER A 191 -49.02 -2.37 -17.39
C SER A 191 -47.76 -1.59 -17.02
N ARG A 192 -47.84 -0.27 -16.80
CA ARG A 192 -46.76 0.55 -16.24
C ARG A 192 -46.37 0.09 -14.84
N ASN A 193 -47.33 -0.11 -13.93
CA ASN A 193 -47.05 -0.56 -12.56
C ASN A 193 -46.43 -1.97 -12.56
N LYS A 194 -46.90 -2.86 -13.44
CA LYS A 194 -46.31 -4.20 -13.64
C LYS A 194 -44.87 -4.13 -14.16
N LEU A 195 -44.58 -3.22 -15.09
CA LEU A 195 -43.22 -2.96 -15.57
C LEU A 195 -42.31 -2.48 -14.42
N VAL A 196 -42.74 -1.50 -13.64
CA VAL A 196 -41.95 -0.97 -12.50
C VAL A 196 -41.69 -2.07 -11.46
N ALA A 197 -42.70 -2.86 -11.09
CA ALA A 197 -42.55 -3.97 -10.15
C ALA A 197 -41.58 -5.03 -10.68
N LEU A 198 -41.66 -5.36 -11.98
CA LEU A 198 -40.77 -6.31 -12.61
C LEU A 198 -39.33 -5.80 -12.68
N GLN A 199 -39.12 -4.52 -13.04
CA GLN A 199 -37.81 -3.88 -13.00
C GLN A 199 -37.18 -3.97 -11.61
N GLN A 200 -37.95 -3.70 -10.55
CA GLN A 200 -37.47 -3.85 -9.16
C GLN A 200 -37.11 -5.31 -8.81
N CYS A 201 -37.92 -6.27 -9.25
CA CYS A 201 -37.65 -7.70 -9.05
C CYS A 201 -36.33 -8.13 -9.74
N VAL A 202 -36.18 -7.84 -11.03
CA VAL A 202 -34.97 -8.18 -11.81
C VAL A 202 -33.73 -7.49 -11.25
N LEU A 203 -33.84 -6.23 -10.83
CA LEU A 203 -32.75 -5.53 -10.16
C LEU A 203 -32.35 -6.23 -8.86
N THR A 204 -33.32 -6.69 -8.08
CA THR A 204 -33.07 -7.41 -6.81
C THR A 204 -32.45 -8.80 -7.06
N GLU A 205 -32.93 -9.54 -8.06
CA GLU A 205 -32.35 -10.83 -8.47
C GLU A 205 -30.91 -10.66 -8.97
N SER A 206 -30.68 -9.69 -9.86
CA SER A 206 -29.35 -9.36 -10.39
C SER A 206 -28.41 -8.93 -9.26
N TRP A 207 -28.92 -8.16 -8.29
CA TRP A 207 -28.20 -7.75 -7.10
C TRP A 207 -27.78 -8.95 -6.23
N ARG A 208 -28.71 -9.89 -5.96
CA ARG A 208 -28.42 -11.12 -5.20
C ARG A 208 -27.43 -12.03 -5.91
N GLN A 209 -27.57 -12.21 -7.23
CA GLN A 209 -26.59 -12.97 -8.02
C GLN A 209 -25.20 -12.33 -7.92
N PHE A 210 -25.13 -11.01 -7.98
CA PHE A 210 -23.90 -10.26 -7.81
C PHE A 210 -23.30 -10.42 -6.41
N THR A 211 -24.08 -10.26 -5.33
CA THR A 211 -23.56 -10.41 -3.97
C THR A 211 -23.14 -11.84 -3.65
N ASN A 212 -23.87 -12.85 -4.15
CA ASN A 212 -23.51 -14.26 -4.02
C ASN A 212 -22.23 -14.62 -4.79
N SER A 213 -21.89 -13.88 -5.85
CA SER A 213 -20.61 -14.04 -6.54
C SER A 213 -19.41 -13.58 -5.69
N ILE A 214 -19.65 -12.79 -4.64
CA ILE A 214 -18.62 -12.31 -3.72
C ILE A 214 -18.54 -13.26 -2.52
N ASN A 215 -17.47 -14.04 -2.45
CA ASN A 215 -17.25 -15.04 -1.41
C ASN A 215 -15.79 -15.05 -0.94
N HIS A 216 -15.44 -16.00 -0.06
CA HIS A 216 -14.08 -16.13 0.50
C HIS A 216 -12.99 -16.37 -0.56
N ARG A 217 -13.34 -16.80 -1.77
CA ARG A 217 -12.40 -16.99 -2.90
C ARG A 217 -12.21 -15.73 -3.74
N THR A 218 -13.01 -14.69 -3.51
CA THR A 218 -12.87 -13.42 -4.25
C THR A 218 -11.52 -12.80 -3.94
N SER A 219 -10.74 -12.49 -4.98
CA SER A 219 -9.43 -11.88 -4.80
C SER A 219 -9.52 -10.52 -4.10
N VAL A 220 -8.52 -10.21 -3.27
CA VAL A 220 -8.39 -8.92 -2.58
C VAL A 220 -8.45 -7.74 -3.56
N SER A 221 -7.83 -7.86 -4.74
CA SER A 221 -7.87 -6.83 -5.78
C SER A 221 -9.29 -6.59 -6.31
N SER A 222 -10.04 -7.67 -6.57
CA SER A 222 -11.45 -7.57 -6.99
C SER A 222 -12.31 -6.92 -5.91
N MET A 223 -12.10 -7.29 -4.64
CA MET A 223 -12.82 -6.70 -3.51
C MET A 223 -12.51 -5.21 -3.34
N TRP A 224 -11.25 -4.80 -3.50
CA TRP A 224 -10.89 -3.37 -3.51
C TRP A 224 -11.46 -2.61 -4.70
N HIS A 225 -11.52 -3.23 -5.88
CA HIS A 225 -12.18 -2.62 -7.03
C HIS A 225 -13.67 -2.42 -6.78
N LEU A 226 -14.34 -3.41 -6.17
CA LEU A 226 -15.73 -3.29 -5.76
C LEU A 226 -15.93 -2.13 -4.78
N ILE A 227 -15.21 -2.13 -3.65
CA ILE A 227 -15.31 -1.08 -2.63
C ILE A 227 -15.07 0.29 -3.26
N ASN A 228 -14.02 0.44 -4.09
CA ASN A 228 -13.76 1.71 -4.76
C ASN A 228 -14.86 2.11 -5.75
N THR A 229 -15.51 1.16 -6.42
CA THR A 229 -16.61 1.45 -7.34
C THR A 229 -17.84 1.95 -6.56
N VAL A 230 -18.11 1.35 -5.41
CA VAL A 230 -19.22 1.71 -4.52
C VAL A 230 -18.97 3.05 -3.81
N VAL A 231 -17.73 3.28 -3.35
CA VAL A 231 -17.36 4.44 -2.53
C VAL A 231 -17.00 5.67 -3.39
N ARG A 232 -16.33 5.51 -4.54
CA ARG A 232 -15.86 6.66 -5.33
C ARG A 232 -16.98 7.25 -6.18
N ARG A 233 -17.60 8.31 -5.66
CA ARG A 233 -18.43 9.24 -6.44
C ARG A 233 -17.53 10.04 -7.41
N LYS A 234 -17.51 9.62 -8.68
CA LYS A 234 -16.86 10.25 -9.86
C LYS A 234 -15.32 10.30 -9.88
N LYS A 235 -14.75 10.01 -11.05
CA LYS A 235 -13.38 10.44 -11.38
C LYS A 235 -13.45 11.95 -11.69
N PRO A 236 -12.50 12.78 -11.22
CA PRO A 236 -12.44 14.16 -11.68
C PRO A 236 -12.19 14.16 -13.19
N SER A 237 -13.22 14.56 -13.94
CA SER A 237 -13.11 14.81 -15.37
C SER A 237 -12.67 16.25 -15.56
N ALA A 238 -11.38 16.53 -15.34
CA ALA A 238 -10.78 17.74 -15.89
C ALA A 238 -10.68 17.54 -17.41
N LEU A 239 -11.60 18.15 -18.16
CA LEU A 239 -11.53 18.25 -19.61
C LEU A 239 -10.65 19.45 -19.92
N HIS A 240 -9.37 19.20 -20.18
CA HIS A 240 -8.50 20.18 -20.82
C HIS A 240 -8.73 20.13 -22.33
N HIS A 241 -8.65 21.29 -22.97
CA HIS A 241 -8.96 21.55 -24.38
C HIS A 241 -8.08 20.78 -25.38
N SER A 242 -7.00 20.13 -24.93
CA SER A 242 -6.33 19.04 -25.66
C SER A 242 -5.59 18.14 -24.66
N PRO A 243 -5.86 16.83 -24.59
CA PRO A 243 -5.12 15.91 -23.74
C PRO A 243 -3.61 15.89 -23.99
N ALA A 244 -3.18 16.15 -25.23
CA ALA A 244 -1.76 16.19 -25.63
C ALA A 244 -1.07 17.46 -25.10
N GLN A 245 -1.69 18.62 -25.28
CA GLN A 245 -1.14 19.89 -24.78
C GLN A 245 -1.08 19.89 -23.25
N TYR A 246 -2.11 19.38 -22.58
CA TYR A 246 -2.08 19.25 -21.12
C TYR A 246 -1.00 18.28 -20.62
N ALA A 247 -0.74 17.19 -21.36
CA ALA A 247 0.39 16.30 -21.05
C ALA A 247 1.73 17.06 -21.18
N GLN A 248 1.87 17.94 -22.18
CA GLN A 248 3.05 18.77 -22.38
C GLN A 248 3.22 19.82 -21.26
N ASP A 249 2.14 20.50 -20.86
CA ASP A 249 2.20 21.49 -19.77
C ASP A 249 2.59 20.85 -18.43
N LEU A 250 2.04 19.67 -18.15
CA LEU A 250 2.42 18.87 -16.98
C LEU A 250 3.90 18.47 -17.03
N LEU A 251 4.40 18.04 -18.19
CA LEU A 251 5.80 17.69 -18.36
C LEU A 251 6.70 18.90 -18.12
N ASN A 252 6.39 20.04 -18.74
CA ASN A 252 7.16 21.27 -18.60
C ASN A 252 7.24 21.71 -17.13
N GLY A 253 6.11 21.75 -16.42
CA GLY A 253 6.08 22.16 -15.01
C GLY A 253 6.85 21.22 -14.06
N TRP A 254 6.88 19.91 -14.33
CA TRP A 254 7.70 18.97 -13.55
C TRP A 254 9.18 19.02 -13.93
N CYS A 255 9.48 19.20 -15.22
CA CYS A 255 10.84 19.36 -15.71
C CYS A 255 11.49 20.63 -15.13
N GLU A 256 10.77 21.75 -15.14
CA GLU A 256 11.19 23.01 -14.53
C GLU A 256 11.53 22.84 -13.04
N GLN A 257 10.73 22.10 -12.29
CA GLN A 257 11.01 21.84 -10.86
C GLN A 257 12.29 21.02 -10.65
N SER A 258 12.69 20.20 -11.62
CA SER A 258 13.88 19.36 -11.53
C SER A 258 15.17 20.06 -11.98
N ARG A 259 15.10 21.28 -12.53
CA ARG A 259 16.28 22.00 -13.03
C ARG A 259 17.13 22.52 -11.88
N ALA A 260 18.44 22.27 -11.93
CA ALA A 260 19.37 22.77 -10.90
C ALA A 260 19.40 24.30 -10.85
N GLN A 261 19.26 24.95 -12.01
CA GLN A 261 19.18 26.42 -12.11
C GLN A 261 17.95 27.00 -11.42
N ASN A 262 16.88 26.22 -11.22
CA ASN A 262 15.67 26.71 -10.55
C ASN A 262 15.72 26.54 -9.01
N LEU A 263 16.81 25.99 -8.48
CA LEU A 263 17.04 26.01 -7.04
C LEU A 263 17.31 27.44 -6.55
N PRO A 264 16.88 27.80 -5.32
CA PRO A 264 17.22 29.08 -4.71
C PRO A 264 18.73 29.32 -4.68
N GLN A 265 19.17 30.57 -4.91
CA GLN A 265 20.59 30.92 -5.04
C GLN A 265 21.44 30.42 -3.86
N HIS A 266 21.02 30.70 -2.63
CA HIS A 266 21.73 30.23 -1.42
C HIS A 266 21.87 28.70 -1.33
N ILE A 267 20.99 27.92 -1.96
CA ILE A 267 21.09 26.45 -2.02
C ILE A 267 22.10 26.04 -3.10
N ARG A 268 22.10 26.71 -4.25
CA ARG A 268 23.10 26.47 -5.31
C ARG A 268 24.50 26.76 -4.78
N ASP A 269 24.70 27.92 -4.16
CA ASP A 269 26.00 28.30 -3.60
C ASP A 269 26.48 27.28 -2.53
N ALA A 270 25.56 26.80 -1.69
CA ALA A 270 25.84 25.75 -0.71
C ALA A 270 26.22 24.42 -1.36
N LEU A 271 25.57 24.04 -2.47
CA LEU A 271 25.91 22.85 -3.23
C LEU A 271 27.21 23.01 -4.03
N ASP A 272 27.53 24.20 -4.52
CA ASP A 272 28.73 24.42 -5.33
C ASP A 272 30.00 24.43 -4.45
N SER A 273 29.88 24.91 -3.21
CA SER A 273 31.00 25.00 -2.24
C SER A 273 31.77 23.70 -2.00
N ASN A 274 31.12 22.54 -2.19
CA ASN A 274 31.70 21.22 -1.94
C ASN A 274 31.73 20.32 -3.19
N ASP A 275 31.45 20.84 -4.38
CA ASP A 275 31.24 20.01 -5.58
C ASP A 275 32.53 19.34 -6.07
N THR A 276 33.64 20.09 -6.12
CA THR A 276 34.95 19.57 -6.53
C THR A 276 35.42 18.43 -5.62
N LEU A 277 35.30 18.61 -4.30
CA LEU A 277 35.70 17.60 -3.32
C LEU A 277 34.84 16.33 -3.46
N ARG A 278 33.52 16.48 -3.60
CA ARG A 278 32.61 15.35 -3.84
C ARG A 278 32.96 14.58 -5.10
N THR A 279 33.27 15.29 -6.17
CA THR A 279 33.66 14.69 -7.44
C THR A 279 34.94 13.88 -7.30
N LEU A 280 35.97 14.42 -6.63
CA LEU A 280 37.24 13.72 -6.40
C LEU A 280 37.04 12.45 -5.55
N ARG A 281 36.27 12.55 -4.46
CA ARG A 281 35.94 11.40 -3.59
C ARG A 281 35.18 10.32 -4.34
N LEU A 282 34.19 10.71 -5.13
CA LEU A 282 33.41 9.81 -5.98
C LEU A 282 34.31 9.10 -7.00
N MET A 283 35.22 9.82 -7.66
CA MET A 283 36.14 9.21 -8.62
C MET A 283 37.08 8.21 -7.96
N GLY A 284 37.65 8.54 -6.79
CA GLY A 284 38.46 7.62 -6.00
C GLY A 284 37.70 6.34 -5.62
N ALA A 285 36.49 6.49 -5.09
CA ALA A 285 35.64 5.37 -4.69
C ALA A 285 35.21 4.47 -5.87
N LEU A 286 35.05 5.03 -7.07
CA LEU A 286 34.74 4.24 -8.27
C LEU A 286 35.92 3.40 -8.76
N LEU A 287 37.15 3.84 -8.51
CA LEU A 287 38.37 3.11 -8.89
C LEU A 287 38.77 2.05 -7.86
N GLN A 288 38.33 2.21 -6.61
CA GLN A 288 38.57 1.25 -5.56
C GLN A 288 37.67 0.01 -5.72
N PRO A 289 38.23 -1.20 -5.96
CA PRO A 289 37.45 -2.42 -5.95
C PRO A 289 37.01 -2.77 -4.52
N ASP A 290 35.89 -3.47 -4.39
CA ASP A 290 35.39 -4.01 -3.11
C ASP A 290 35.00 -5.48 -3.30
N GLU A 291 35.65 -6.36 -2.54
CA GLU A 291 35.52 -7.82 -2.68
C GLU A 291 34.11 -8.35 -2.41
N GLU A 292 33.26 -7.59 -1.71
CA GLU A 292 31.88 -7.95 -1.40
C GLU A 292 30.89 -7.28 -2.36
N ASP A 293 31.03 -5.96 -2.57
CA ASP A 293 30.12 -5.17 -3.38
C ASP A 293 30.28 -5.48 -4.88
N ASP A 294 31.47 -5.90 -5.33
CA ASP A 294 31.75 -6.23 -6.74
C ASP A 294 31.41 -7.66 -7.12
N ARG A 295 30.95 -8.49 -6.18
CA ARG A 295 30.58 -9.89 -6.46
C ARG A 295 29.50 -9.95 -7.55
N PRO A 296 29.61 -10.88 -8.52
CA PRO A 296 28.55 -11.11 -9.49
C PRO A 296 27.20 -11.37 -8.81
N ILE A 297 26.14 -10.92 -9.47
CA ILE A 297 24.77 -11.23 -9.06
C ILE A 297 24.55 -12.73 -9.23
N THR A 298 24.04 -13.34 -8.17
CA THR A 298 23.77 -14.78 -8.11
C THR A 298 22.33 -15.09 -8.53
N GLU A 299 22.08 -16.36 -8.86
CA GLU A 299 20.73 -16.82 -9.20
C GLU A 299 19.77 -16.75 -7.99
N SER A 300 20.27 -16.90 -6.76
CA SER A 300 19.48 -16.75 -5.54
C SER A 300 19.01 -15.31 -5.36
N GLU A 301 19.88 -14.33 -5.59
CA GLU A 301 19.54 -12.90 -5.56
C GLU A 301 18.44 -12.55 -6.59
N LEU A 302 18.61 -13.04 -7.82
CA LEU A 302 17.63 -12.83 -8.89
C LEU A 302 16.27 -13.46 -8.55
N SER A 303 16.28 -14.72 -8.10
CA SER A 303 15.08 -15.46 -7.68
C SER A 303 14.32 -14.72 -6.58
N ARG A 304 15.05 -14.20 -5.58
CA ARG A 304 14.51 -13.44 -4.46
C ARG A 304 13.94 -12.08 -4.88
N ALA A 305 14.57 -11.41 -5.84
CA ALA A 305 14.04 -10.17 -6.41
C ALA A 305 12.76 -10.41 -7.23
N LEU A 306 12.71 -11.47 -8.04
CA LEU A 306 11.56 -11.82 -8.88
C LEU A 306 10.34 -12.31 -8.07
N SER A 307 10.56 -13.06 -6.99
CA SER A 307 9.47 -13.53 -6.12
C SER A 307 8.74 -12.38 -5.43
N ARG A 308 9.47 -11.32 -5.05
CA ARG A 308 8.91 -10.10 -4.43
C ARG A 308 8.24 -9.14 -5.43
N SER A 309 8.42 -9.38 -6.73
CA SER A 309 7.88 -8.52 -7.78
C SER A 309 6.38 -8.79 -7.99
N LYS A 310 5.53 -7.84 -7.59
CA LYS A 310 4.07 -7.91 -7.77
C LYS A 310 3.69 -7.49 -9.19
N ALA A 311 2.59 -8.02 -9.72
CA ALA A 311 2.09 -7.62 -11.04
C ALA A 311 1.83 -6.11 -11.08
N SER A 312 2.62 -5.37 -11.88
CA SER A 312 2.48 -3.94 -12.11
C SER A 312 2.33 -3.66 -13.61
N ALA A 313 1.97 -2.42 -13.95
CA ALA A 313 2.05 -1.96 -15.32
C ALA A 313 3.53 -1.99 -15.78
N PRO A 314 3.81 -2.51 -17.00
CA PRO A 314 5.14 -2.48 -17.59
C PRO A 314 5.54 -1.05 -18.00
N GLY A 315 6.82 -0.88 -18.33
CA GLY A 315 7.34 0.35 -18.91
C GLY A 315 7.06 0.43 -20.42
N GLU A 316 7.91 1.15 -21.14
CA GLU A 316 7.82 1.32 -22.59
C GLU A 316 8.00 0.02 -23.38
N ASP A 317 8.83 -0.90 -22.88
CA ASP A 317 9.06 -2.23 -23.47
C ASP A 317 7.80 -3.13 -23.48
N GLY A 318 6.78 -2.82 -22.69
CA GLY A 318 5.57 -3.63 -22.53
C GLY A 318 5.77 -4.96 -21.81
N ILE A 319 6.98 -5.33 -21.37
CA ILE A 319 7.29 -6.66 -20.83
C ILE A 319 6.95 -6.74 -19.34
N THR A 320 6.20 -7.78 -18.96
CA THR A 320 5.73 -7.97 -17.57
C THR A 320 6.63 -8.91 -16.75
N TYR A 321 6.57 -8.81 -15.41
CA TYR A 321 7.34 -9.70 -14.53
C TYR A 321 7.08 -11.20 -14.75
N SER A 322 5.91 -11.59 -15.25
CA SER A 322 5.63 -12.98 -15.60
C SER A 322 6.53 -13.49 -16.73
N VAL A 323 6.88 -12.62 -17.67
CA VAL A 323 7.84 -12.93 -18.75
C VAL A 323 9.25 -13.06 -18.19
N LEU A 324 9.65 -12.17 -17.28
CA LEU A 324 10.96 -12.26 -16.61
C LEU A 324 11.14 -13.57 -15.84
N ARG A 325 10.08 -14.08 -15.21
CA ARG A 325 10.09 -15.40 -14.55
C ARG A 325 10.23 -16.56 -15.54
N LEU A 326 9.79 -16.40 -16.79
CA LEU A 326 10.04 -17.39 -17.83
C LEU A 326 11.47 -17.30 -18.34
N LEU A 327 12.01 -16.09 -18.52
CA LEU A 327 13.41 -15.86 -18.90
C LEU A 327 14.39 -16.46 -17.88
N GLN A 328 14.04 -16.45 -16.60
CA GLN A 328 14.81 -17.13 -15.57
C GLN A 328 14.92 -18.65 -15.80
N LYS A 329 13.90 -19.27 -16.42
CA LYS A 329 13.85 -20.71 -16.70
C LYS A 329 14.47 -21.10 -18.04
N VAL A 330 14.89 -20.13 -18.85
CA VAL A 330 15.53 -20.35 -20.14
C VAL A 330 16.95 -20.87 -19.93
N SER A 331 17.39 -21.81 -20.76
CA SER A 331 18.76 -22.36 -20.67
C SER A 331 19.80 -21.24 -20.74
N GLY A 332 20.79 -21.28 -19.84
CA GLY A 332 21.81 -20.24 -19.71
C GLY A 332 21.34 -18.96 -18.99
N ASN A 333 20.08 -18.84 -18.56
CA ASN A 333 19.52 -17.72 -17.80
C ASN A 333 19.93 -16.34 -18.37
N PRO A 334 19.39 -15.95 -19.55
CA PRO A 334 19.77 -14.70 -20.23
C PRO A 334 19.51 -13.45 -19.38
N LEU A 335 18.55 -13.51 -18.46
CA LEU A 335 18.26 -12.42 -17.53
C LEU A 335 19.40 -12.20 -16.53
N LEU A 336 19.90 -13.28 -15.91
CA LEU A 336 21.03 -13.22 -14.99
C LEU A 336 22.30 -12.76 -15.72
N ARG A 337 22.53 -13.27 -16.94
CA ARG A 337 23.66 -12.84 -17.77
C ARG A 337 23.60 -11.34 -18.06
N LEU A 338 22.45 -10.84 -18.51
CA LEU A 338 22.24 -9.40 -18.74
C LEU A 338 22.57 -8.57 -17.50
N TYR A 339 22.06 -8.95 -16.34
CA TYR A 339 22.33 -8.23 -15.09
C TYR A 339 23.80 -8.24 -14.69
N ASN A 340 24.50 -9.36 -14.85
CA ASN A 340 25.93 -9.43 -14.57
C ASN A 340 26.79 -8.61 -15.53
N VAL A 341 26.44 -8.55 -16.82
CA VAL A 341 27.13 -7.70 -17.80
C VAL A 341 26.87 -6.22 -17.47
N CYS A 342 25.62 -5.83 -17.22
CA CYS A 342 25.27 -4.46 -16.78
C CYS A 342 26.04 -4.06 -15.51
N PHE A 343 26.09 -4.96 -14.52
CA PHE A 343 26.72 -4.70 -13.22
C PHE A 343 28.23 -4.51 -13.36
N ARG A 344 28.91 -5.46 -14.02
CA ARG A 344 30.37 -5.43 -14.23
C ARG A 344 30.82 -4.22 -15.04
N GLN A 345 30.07 -3.87 -16.08
CA GLN A 345 30.40 -2.72 -16.95
C GLN A 345 29.88 -1.39 -16.41
N ARG A 346 29.19 -1.39 -15.24
CA ARG A 346 28.61 -0.18 -14.62
C ARG A 346 27.67 0.57 -15.58
N CYS A 347 26.94 -0.18 -16.41
CA CYS A 347 26.13 0.34 -17.50
C CYS A 347 24.64 0.04 -17.26
N VAL A 348 23.79 1.00 -17.61
CA VAL A 348 22.34 0.89 -17.50
C VAL A 348 21.75 1.08 -18.90
N PRO A 349 21.03 0.08 -19.45
CA PRO A 349 20.39 0.22 -20.75
C PRO A 349 19.50 1.46 -20.83
N ARG A 350 19.50 2.17 -21.96
CA ARG A 350 18.78 3.46 -22.10
C ARG A 350 17.28 3.33 -21.83
N ALA A 351 16.69 2.19 -22.19
CA ALA A 351 15.30 1.89 -21.92
C ALA A 351 14.96 1.80 -20.41
N TRP A 352 15.95 1.62 -19.53
CA TRP A 352 15.77 1.50 -18.08
C TRP A 352 15.76 2.87 -17.38
N THR A 353 16.37 3.89 -17.99
CA THR A 353 16.36 5.29 -17.52
C THR A 353 15.30 6.14 -18.20
N SER A 354 14.58 5.58 -19.19
CA SER A 354 13.38 6.18 -19.78
C SER A 354 12.12 5.78 -19.02
N SER A 355 11.17 6.71 -18.86
CA SER A 355 9.91 6.44 -18.16
C SER A 355 8.68 7.10 -18.77
N ILE A 356 7.54 6.42 -18.61
CA ILE A 356 6.23 6.98 -18.94
C ILE A 356 5.58 7.50 -17.65
N ILE A 357 5.44 8.81 -17.51
CA ILE A 357 4.81 9.46 -16.36
C ILE A 357 3.29 9.39 -16.52
N ILE A 358 2.63 8.78 -15.53
CA ILE A 358 1.18 8.74 -15.41
C ILE A 358 0.73 9.71 -14.31
N PRO A 359 0.02 10.81 -14.67
CA PRO A 359 -0.52 11.73 -13.68
C PRO A 359 -1.63 11.06 -12.86
N ILE A 360 -1.44 10.93 -11.54
CA ILE A 360 -2.47 10.44 -10.62
C ILE A 360 -3.01 11.62 -9.78
N PRO A 361 -4.33 11.89 -9.77
CA PRO A 361 -4.90 12.99 -8.99
C PRO A 361 -4.58 12.86 -7.50
N LYS A 362 -4.13 13.95 -6.87
CA LYS A 362 -4.03 14.06 -5.42
C LYS A 362 -5.46 14.17 -4.85
N PRO A 363 -5.84 13.39 -3.82
CA PRO A 363 -7.18 13.47 -3.24
C PRO A 363 -7.54 14.88 -2.79
N GLY A 364 -8.72 15.38 -3.17
CA GLY A 364 -9.23 16.68 -2.75
C GLY A 364 -8.56 17.91 -3.37
N THR A 365 -7.73 17.74 -4.40
CA THR A 365 -7.07 18.86 -5.10
C THR A 365 -7.01 18.62 -6.61
N ASP A 366 -6.82 19.68 -7.39
CA ASP A 366 -6.62 19.59 -8.85
C ASP A 366 -5.16 19.28 -9.25
N LYS A 367 -4.29 19.00 -8.27
CA LYS A 367 -2.87 18.67 -8.50
C LYS A 367 -2.67 17.18 -8.75
N PHE A 368 -1.65 16.82 -9.53
CA PHE A 368 -1.30 15.44 -9.84
C PHE A 368 0.00 14.98 -9.16
N ARG A 369 0.15 13.67 -8.98
CA ARG A 369 1.43 13.00 -8.66
C ARG A 369 1.99 12.36 -9.93
N PRO A 370 3.26 12.63 -10.30
CA PRO A 370 3.89 12.02 -11.46
C PRO A 370 4.38 10.59 -11.14
N ILE A 371 3.60 9.55 -11.46
CA ILE A 371 4.08 8.16 -11.29
C ILE A 371 4.84 7.70 -12.54
N SER A 372 6.13 7.44 -12.39
CA SER A 372 7.01 6.97 -13.45
C SER A 372 6.88 5.46 -13.66
N LEU A 373 6.49 5.05 -14.87
CA LEU A 373 6.52 3.65 -15.28
C LEU A 373 7.85 3.35 -15.99
N THR A 374 8.77 2.71 -15.27
CA THR A 374 10.03 2.16 -15.80
C THR A 374 9.91 0.67 -16.15
N SER A 375 10.85 0.18 -16.97
CA SER A 375 10.96 -1.21 -17.39
C SER A 375 10.92 -2.18 -16.19
N CYS A 376 10.25 -3.32 -16.37
CA CYS A 376 10.29 -4.40 -15.39
C CYS A 376 11.70 -4.97 -15.21
N PHE A 377 12.56 -4.94 -16.24
CA PHE A 377 13.95 -5.34 -16.14
C PHE A 377 14.71 -4.43 -15.16
N SER A 378 14.59 -3.11 -15.33
CA SER A 378 15.18 -2.11 -14.44
C SER A 378 14.74 -2.34 -12.98
N LYS A 379 13.44 -2.49 -12.74
CA LYS A 379 12.88 -2.68 -11.38
C LYS A 379 13.35 -3.95 -10.67
N VAL A 380 13.67 -5.02 -11.39
CA VAL A 380 14.21 -6.24 -10.78
C VAL A 380 15.68 -6.03 -10.44
N MET A 381 16.47 -5.42 -11.33
CA MET A 381 17.87 -5.05 -11.06
C MET A 381 17.98 -4.12 -9.85
N GLU A 382 17.19 -3.04 -9.83
CA GLU A 382 17.09 -2.13 -8.70
C GLU A 382 16.79 -2.86 -7.38
N ARG A 383 15.95 -3.91 -7.42
CA ARG A 383 15.59 -4.69 -6.22
C ARG A 383 16.73 -5.58 -5.74
N VAL A 384 17.50 -6.16 -6.65
CA VAL A 384 18.72 -6.92 -6.29
C VAL A 384 19.67 -6.00 -5.55
N LEU A 385 20.00 -4.84 -6.14
CA LEU A 385 20.95 -3.90 -5.56
C LEU A 385 20.42 -3.23 -4.28
N LEU A 386 19.11 -2.96 -4.19
CA LEU A 386 18.48 -2.49 -2.96
C LEU A 386 18.67 -3.49 -1.81
N ASN A 387 18.59 -4.80 -2.06
CA ASN A 387 18.83 -5.78 -1.00
C ASN A 387 20.29 -5.74 -0.52
N ARG A 388 21.26 -5.58 -1.44
CA ARG A 388 22.69 -5.39 -1.09
C ARG A 388 22.90 -4.15 -0.22
N LEU A 389 22.38 -3.02 -0.67
CA LEU A 389 22.50 -1.75 0.05
C LEU A 389 21.80 -1.76 1.42
N LEU A 390 20.59 -2.32 1.53
CA LEU A 390 19.89 -2.44 2.80
C LEU A 390 20.70 -3.28 3.79
N PHE A 391 21.24 -4.41 3.35
CA PHE A 391 22.05 -5.26 4.21
C PHE A 391 23.29 -4.52 4.74
N ARG A 392 24.01 -3.81 3.88
CA ARG A 392 25.25 -3.10 4.23
C ARG A 392 25.01 -1.86 5.09
N LEU A 393 23.90 -1.14 4.85
CA LEU A 393 23.73 0.24 5.32
C LEU A 393 22.59 0.45 6.33
N GLU A 394 21.64 -0.47 6.48
CA GLU A 394 20.46 -0.24 7.34
C GLU A 394 20.84 0.09 8.79
N SER A 395 21.89 -0.55 9.33
CA SER A 395 22.41 -0.29 10.67
C SER A 395 23.18 1.03 10.80
N LYS A 396 23.75 1.53 9.70
CA LYS A 396 24.49 2.81 9.65
C LYS A 396 23.55 4.02 9.47
N LEU A 397 22.33 3.80 8.98
CA LEU A 397 21.34 4.86 8.80
C LEU A 397 20.91 5.47 10.14
N SER A 398 20.45 6.72 10.08
CA SER A 398 20.07 7.45 11.29
C SER A 398 18.90 6.73 11.99
N PRO A 399 18.93 6.57 13.32
CA PRO A 399 17.80 6.03 14.07
C PRO A 399 16.56 6.94 14.00
N ARG A 400 16.72 8.19 13.53
CA ARG A 400 15.65 9.17 13.34
C ARG A 400 14.80 8.92 12.08
N LEU A 401 15.22 8.01 11.20
CA LEU A 401 14.51 7.66 9.95
C LEU A 401 13.56 6.48 10.13
N TYR A 402 12.30 6.63 9.74
CA TYR A 402 11.28 5.58 9.85
C TYR A 402 10.62 5.23 8.52
N GLY A 403 10.62 6.15 7.55
CA GLY A 403 10.02 5.93 6.24
C GLY A 403 10.84 4.96 5.40
N PHE A 404 10.17 4.13 4.59
CA PHE A 404 10.79 3.23 3.60
C PHE A 404 11.81 2.20 4.12
N LEU A 405 11.97 2.05 5.43
CA LEU A 405 12.85 1.05 6.04
C LEU A 405 12.06 -0.16 6.55
N PRO A 406 12.62 -1.38 6.48
CA PRO A 406 11.94 -2.56 6.98
C PRO A 406 11.76 -2.46 8.51
N GLN A 407 10.70 -3.08 9.01
CA GLN A 407 10.32 -3.09 10.43
C GLN A 407 10.00 -1.74 11.09
N ARG A 408 10.28 -0.61 10.43
CA ARG A 408 9.89 0.74 10.88
C ARG A 408 8.50 1.10 10.31
N SER A 409 7.74 1.88 11.07
CA SER A 409 6.36 2.24 10.71
C SER A 409 5.99 3.60 11.27
N THR A 410 4.92 4.20 10.75
CA THR A 410 4.37 5.47 11.26
C THR A 410 4.03 5.42 12.75
N HIS A 411 3.72 4.24 13.30
CA HIS A 411 3.42 4.08 14.73
C HIS A 411 4.60 4.45 15.62
N HIS A 412 5.85 4.22 15.17
CA HIS A 412 7.04 4.61 15.92
C HIS A 412 7.11 6.12 16.06
N CYS A 413 6.95 6.88 14.96
CA CYS A 413 6.90 8.34 15.01
C CYS A 413 5.76 8.86 15.90
N LEU A 414 4.57 8.24 15.80
CA LEU A 414 3.41 8.65 16.59
C LEU A 414 3.63 8.41 18.09
N VAL A 415 4.10 7.23 18.48
CA VAL A 415 4.36 6.89 19.88
C VAL A 415 5.47 7.75 20.45
N GLU A 416 6.57 7.95 19.71
CA GLU A 416 7.67 8.81 20.15
C GLU A 416 7.19 10.26 20.37
N LEU A 417 6.34 10.79 19.48
CA LEU A 417 5.71 12.09 19.65
C LEU A 417 4.82 12.15 20.90
N TYR A 418 3.82 11.26 21.01
CA TYR A 418 2.86 11.31 22.13
C TYR A 418 3.52 11.03 23.49
N ALA A 419 4.55 10.18 23.55
CA ALA A 419 5.30 9.92 24.78
C ALA A 419 6.06 11.15 25.29
N ARG A 420 6.44 12.08 24.41
CA ARG A 420 7.24 13.27 24.73
C ARG A 420 6.43 14.55 24.88
N LEU A 421 5.18 14.59 24.41
CA LEU A 421 4.35 15.78 24.50
C LEU A 421 4.15 16.19 25.97
N THR A 422 4.43 17.46 26.27
CA THR A 422 4.18 18.12 27.55
C THR A 422 3.43 19.43 27.31
N PRO A 423 2.72 19.99 28.32
CA PRO A 423 2.08 21.30 28.18
C PRO A 423 3.03 22.43 27.76
N THR A 424 4.34 22.27 27.98
CA THR A 424 5.38 23.23 27.58
C THR A 424 5.96 22.98 26.19
N SER A 425 5.69 21.82 25.60
CA SER A 425 6.28 21.39 24.33
C SER A 425 5.81 22.26 23.16
N VAL A 426 6.71 22.42 22.20
CA VAL A 426 6.42 22.97 20.87
C VAL A 426 6.92 21.97 19.85
N VAL A 427 6.14 21.74 18.79
CA VAL A 427 6.46 20.76 17.76
C VAL A 427 6.41 21.43 16.39
N ALA A 428 7.49 21.37 15.62
CA ALA A 428 7.47 21.79 14.23
C ALA A 428 7.21 20.58 13.32
N PHE A 429 6.15 20.67 12.51
CA PHE A 429 5.91 19.78 11.39
C PHE A 429 6.40 20.47 10.12
N ILE A 430 7.49 19.97 9.55
CA ILE A 430 8.17 20.58 8.40
C ILE A 430 7.75 19.84 7.13
N ASP A 431 7.31 20.60 6.11
CA ASP A 431 7.01 20.11 4.76
C ASP A 431 8.14 20.51 3.80
N LEU A 432 8.67 19.53 3.06
CA LEU A 432 9.69 19.76 2.04
C LEU A 432 9.05 19.97 0.66
N LYS A 433 9.48 21.00 -0.07
CA LYS A 433 8.95 21.33 -1.40
C LYS A 433 9.49 20.35 -2.44
N SER A 434 8.61 19.50 -2.99
CA SER A 434 8.92 18.56 -4.09
C SER A 434 10.17 17.71 -3.83
N ALA A 435 10.35 17.23 -2.58
CA ALA A 435 11.61 16.65 -2.09
C ALA A 435 12.20 15.54 -2.98
N PHE A 436 11.36 14.67 -3.55
CA PHE A 436 11.79 13.62 -4.47
C PHE A 436 12.28 14.15 -5.82
N ASP A 437 11.68 15.24 -6.31
CA ASP A 437 11.98 15.84 -7.61
C ASP A 437 13.25 16.71 -7.56
N VAL A 438 13.60 17.25 -6.38
CA VAL A 438 14.81 18.06 -6.15
C VAL A 438 15.94 17.32 -5.45
N ALA A 439 15.76 16.03 -5.13
CA ALA A 439 16.79 15.23 -4.45
C ALA A 439 18.12 15.27 -5.23
N ASN A 440 19.17 15.81 -4.60
CA ASN A 440 20.45 16.01 -5.26
C ASN A 440 21.22 14.68 -5.37
N ARG A 441 21.45 14.23 -6.60
CA ARG A 441 22.11 12.94 -6.87
C ARG A 441 23.59 12.91 -6.43
N GLU A 442 24.31 14.02 -6.53
CA GLU A 442 25.73 14.08 -6.19
C GLU A 442 25.91 14.01 -4.66
N VAL A 443 25.00 14.62 -3.89
CA VAL A 443 24.97 14.47 -2.41
C VAL A 443 24.65 13.03 -2.00
N ILE A 444 23.72 12.36 -2.71
CA ILE A 444 23.40 10.94 -2.45
C ILE A 444 24.62 10.06 -2.72
N LEU A 445 25.32 10.29 -3.84
CA LEU A 445 26.51 9.52 -4.21
C LEU A 445 27.67 9.77 -3.24
N ASP A 446 27.91 11.02 -2.83
CA ASP A 446 28.93 11.33 -1.82
C ASP A 446 28.62 10.66 -0.47
N GLN A 447 27.36 10.65 -0.03
CA GLN A 447 26.99 9.95 1.20
C GLN A 447 27.11 8.41 1.07
N LEU A 448 26.95 7.83 -0.12
CA LEU A 448 27.24 6.41 -0.35
C LEU A 448 28.76 6.14 -0.21
N VAL A 449 29.59 7.05 -0.70
CA VAL A 449 31.05 6.99 -0.50
C VAL A 449 31.40 7.13 0.98
N ASP A 450 30.76 8.03 1.73
CA ASP A 450 30.92 8.16 3.19
C ASP A 450 30.61 6.85 3.93
N PHE A 451 29.63 6.09 3.44
CA PHE A 451 29.30 4.79 4.01
C PHE A 451 30.27 3.66 3.61
N GLY A 452 31.24 3.97 2.74
CA GLY A 452 32.24 3.04 2.20
C GLY A 452 31.68 2.17 1.08
N VAL A 453 30.70 2.63 0.30
CA VAL A 453 30.26 1.93 -0.92
C VAL A 453 31.14 2.35 -2.08
N THR A 454 31.76 1.39 -2.77
CA THR A 454 32.74 1.62 -3.84
C THR A 454 32.46 0.74 -5.07
N GLY A 455 33.34 0.78 -6.07
CA GLY A 455 33.34 -0.17 -7.18
C GLY A 455 32.10 -0.15 -8.09
N ASN A 456 31.65 -1.35 -8.48
CA ASN A 456 30.57 -1.61 -9.43
C ASN A 456 29.20 -1.23 -8.86
N LEU A 457 28.97 -1.45 -7.56
CA LEU A 457 27.71 -1.08 -6.92
C LEU A 457 27.50 0.43 -6.98
N LEU A 458 28.52 1.21 -6.58
CA LEU A 458 28.50 2.67 -6.68
C LEU A 458 28.37 3.13 -8.14
N GLY A 459 29.15 2.53 -9.04
CA GLY A 459 29.15 2.86 -10.47
C GLY A 459 27.79 2.66 -11.12
N TRP A 460 27.12 1.55 -10.83
CA TRP A 460 25.79 1.27 -11.36
C TRP A 460 24.74 2.27 -10.82
N VAL A 461 24.76 2.57 -9.51
CA VAL A 461 23.83 3.56 -8.91
C VAL A 461 24.03 4.95 -9.52
N ARG A 462 25.29 5.35 -9.76
CA ARG A 462 25.62 6.60 -10.45
C ARG A 462 25.03 6.65 -11.85
N GLU A 463 25.19 5.60 -12.63
CA GLU A 463 24.67 5.56 -14.01
C GLU A 463 23.14 5.51 -14.04
N TYR A 464 22.51 4.79 -13.10
CA TYR A 464 21.05 4.75 -12.94
C TYR A 464 20.42 6.13 -12.67
N LEU A 465 21.11 6.98 -11.92
CA LEU A 465 20.65 8.33 -11.60
C LEU A 465 20.93 9.36 -12.73
N ARG A 466 21.73 9.00 -13.73
CA ARG A 466 22.13 9.89 -14.83
C ARG A 466 21.21 9.79 -16.05
N ASN A 467 21.21 10.84 -16.86
CA ASN A 467 20.59 10.89 -18.19
C ASN A 467 19.13 10.40 -18.27
N ARG A 468 18.35 10.65 -17.23
CA ARG A 468 16.96 10.19 -17.15
C ARG A 468 16.07 10.98 -18.10
N THR A 469 15.26 10.25 -18.87
CA THR A 469 14.29 10.84 -19.80
C THR A 469 12.88 10.41 -19.42
N SER A 470 11.89 11.26 -19.66
CA SER A 470 10.50 10.89 -19.43
C SER A 470 9.54 11.63 -20.35
N ARG A 471 8.36 11.04 -20.52
CA ARG A 471 7.21 11.63 -21.23
C ARG A 471 5.93 11.38 -20.43
N VAL A 472 4.97 12.28 -20.53
CA VAL A 472 3.68 12.19 -19.83
C VAL A 472 2.66 11.54 -20.75
N LEU A 473 1.92 10.56 -20.22
CA LEU A 473 0.75 9.95 -20.88
C LEU A 473 -0.52 10.35 -20.14
N PHE A 474 -1.30 11.26 -20.74
CA PHE A 474 -2.56 11.75 -20.18
C PHE A 474 -3.74 11.39 -21.10
N LYS A 475 -4.71 10.65 -20.56
CA LYS A 475 -5.94 10.22 -21.27
C LYS A 475 -5.70 9.60 -22.69
N GLY A 476 -4.56 8.95 -22.89
CA GLY A 476 -4.23 8.27 -24.16
C GLY A 476 -3.39 9.11 -25.13
N ALA A 477 -3.16 10.39 -24.84
CA ALA A 477 -2.23 11.25 -25.56
C ALA A 477 -0.89 11.36 -24.81
N SER A 478 0.21 11.42 -25.57
CA SER A 478 1.57 11.54 -25.05
C SER A 478 2.16 12.93 -25.31
N SER A 479 2.97 13.43 -24.37
CA SER A 479 3.85 14.57 -24.58
C SER A 479 5.10 14.19 -25.39
N THR A 480 5.95 15.18 -25.65
CA THR A 480 7.34 14.97 -26.06
C THR A 480 8.17 14.32 -24.94
N VAL A 481 9.39 13.88 -25.27
CA VAL A 481 10.37 13.33 -24.31
C VAL A 481 11.26 14.46 -23.80
N GLN A 482 11.45 14.57 -22.49
CA GLN A 482 12.37 15.54 -21.87
C GLN A 482 13.31 14.86 -20.86
N LYS A 483 14.45 15.49 -20.62
CA LYS A 483 15.44 15.08 -19.61
C LYS A 483 15.10 15.68 -18.25
N PHE A 484 15.33 14.91 -17.19
CA PHE A 484 15.24 15.37 -15.80
C PHE A 484 16.65 15.49 -15.22
N GLU A 485 17.00 16.66 -14.66
CA GLU A 485 18.35 16.94 -14.16
C GLU A 485 18.54 16.44 -12.72
N LEU A 486 17.61 16.80 -11.82
CA LEU A 486 17.59 16.39 -10.42
C LEU A 486 16.50 15.34 -10.13
N GLY A 487 16.57 14.80 -8.92
CA GLY A 487 15.54 13.96 -8.35
C GLY A 487 15.70 12.48 -8.66
N THR A 488 14.97 11.67 -7.90
CA THR A 488 14.90 10.21 -8.08
C THR A 488 13.58 9.82 -8.73
N PRO A 489 13.51 8.74 -9.53
CA PRO A 489 12.27 8.38 -10.22
C PRO A 489 11.18 8.02 -9.22
N GLN A 490 10.07 8.77 -9.22
CA GLN A 490 8.92 8.45 -8.39
C GLN A 490 8.23 7.20 -8.94
N GLY A 491 8.44 6.07 -8.26
CA GLY A 491 8.01 4.74 -8.71
C GLY A 491 9.15 3.76 -9.00
N GLY A 492 10.41 4.23 -8.93
CA GLY A 492 11.59 3.37 -8.82
C GLY A 492 11.58 2.57 -7.52
N VAL A 493 12.18 1.39 -7.56
CA VAL A 493 12.32 0.49 -6.41
C VAL A 493 13.44 0.98 -5.50
N LEU A 494 14.52 1.50 -6.08
CA LEU A 494 15.70 1.99 -5.35
C LEU A 494 15.52 3.42 -4.83
N SER A 495 14.71 4.25 -5.50
CA SER A 495 14.50 5.67 -5.18
C SER A 495 14.16 5.98 -3.71
N PRO A 496 13.24 5.25 -3.04
CA PRO A 496 12.90 5.58 -1.65
C PRO A 496 14.07 5.38 -0.68
N PHE A 497 14.94 4.41 -0.96
CA PHE A 497 16.13 4.17 -0.14
C PHE A 497 17.22 5.23 -0.40
N LEU A 498 17.43 5.64 -1.66
CA LEU A 498 18.33 6.74 -2.00
C LEU A 498 17.87 8.07 -1.38
N PHE A 499 16.56 8.29 -1.30
CA PHE A 499 16.01 9.43 -0.57
C PHE A 499 16.32 9.36 0.93
N ASN A 500 16.25 8.17 1.55
CA ASN A 500 16.67 8.00 2.94
C ASN A 500 18.17 8.26 3.17
N ILE A 501 19.03 7.96 2.19
CA ILE A 501 20.46 8.30 2.24
C ILE A 501 20.64 9.83 2.27
N LEU A 502 19.91 10.56 1.42
CA LEU A 502 19.92 12.03 1.44
C LEU A 502 19.42 12.58 2.78
N MET A 503 18.32 12.04 3.30
CA MET A 503 17.79 12.44 4.60
C MET A 503 18.76 12.09 5.74
N HIS A 504 19.47 10.97 5.66
CA HIS A 504 20.54 10.64 6.62
C HIS A 504 21.64 11.71 6.59
N ARG A 505 22.12 12.11 5.39
CA ARG A 505 23.12 13.18 5.27
C ARG A 505 22.65 14.45 5.99
N MET A 506 21.44 14.92 5.69
CA MET A 506 20.87 16.10 6.34
C MET A 506 20.81 15.94 7.87
N LEU A 507 20.36 14.77 8.36
CA LEU A 507 20.27 14.49 9.79
C LEU A 507 21.63 14.40 10.49
N SER A 508 22.67 13.95 9.79
CA SER A 508 24.04 13.83 10.32
C SER A 508 24.74 15.19 10.50
N LEU A 509 24.28 16.22 9.78
CA LEU A 509 24.77 17.59 9.90
C LEU A 509 24.09 18.36 11.04
N LEU A 510 23.01 17.83 11.62
CA LEU A 510 22.28 18.51 12.69
C LEU A 510 23.02 18.39 14.02
N PRO A 511 23.08 19.46 14.82
CA PRO A 511 23.66 19.39 16.15
C PRO A 511 22.78 18.56 17.10
N ASP A 512 23.42 17.84 18.00
CA ASP A 512 22.73 17.13 19.08
C ASP A 512 22.41 18.10 20.22
N VAL A 513 21.21 18.68 20.16
CA VAL A 513 20.73 19.67 21.14
C VAL A 513 19.86 19.00 22.21
N PRO A 514 20.20 19.12 23.51
CA PRO A 514 19.36 18.63 24.59
C PRO A 514 17.95 19.20 24.53
N GLY A 515 16.95 18.32 24.62
CA GLY A 515 15.54 18.71 24.57
C GLY A 515 14.98 18.95 23.16
N ILE A 516 15.73 18.60 22.11
CA ILE A 516 15.22 18.41 20.75
C ILE A 516 15.09 16.90 20.47
N THR A 517 14.05 16.53 19.73
CA THR A 517 13.95 15.19 19.12
C THR A 517 13.41 15.34 17.70
N VAL A 518 14.09 14.70 16.75
CA VAL A 518 13.70 14.72 15.33
C VAL A 518 13.30 13.32 14.91
N THR A 519 12.14 13.20 14.28
CA THR A 519 11.67 11.97 13.65
C THR A 519 11.23 12.26 12.23
N CYS A 520 11.71 11.46 11.27
CA CYS A 520 11.42 11.61 9.86
C CYS A 520 10.72 10.36 9.31
N TYR A 521 9.56 10.53 8.71
CA TYR A 521 8.92 9.49 7.92
C TYR A 521 8.90 9.93 6.46
N ALA A 522 9.94 9.55 5.71
CA ALA A 522 10.19 10.13 4.39
C ALA A 522 10.36 11.66 4.49
N ASP A 523 9.57 12.42 3.73
CA ASP A 523 9.53 13.89 3.72
C ASP A 523 8.71 14.50 4.86
N ASP A 524 7.92 13.70 5.60
CA ASP A 524 7.18 14.16 6.79
C ASP A 524 8.12 14.24 8.00
N ILE A 525 8.56 15.45 8.34
CA ILE A 525 9.52 15.70 9.43
C ILE A 525 8.81 16.30 10.64
N CYS A 526 9.06 15.71 11.81
CA CYS A 526 8.56 16.18 13.10
C CYS A 526 9.74 16.50 14.02
N ILE A 527 9.80 17.75 14.48
CA ILE A 527 10.81 18.25 15.41
C ILE A 527 10.09 18.62 16.71
N HIS A 528 10.26 17.82 17.76
CA HIS A 528 9.78 18.12 19.10
C HIS A 528 10.84 18.89 19.87
N ALA A 529 10.42 19.95 20.57
CA ALA A 529 11.26 20.78 21.41
C ALA A 529 10.61 21.02 22.78
N HIS A 530 11.42 21.03 23.83
CA HIS A 530 10.95 21.35 25.19
C HIS A 530 10.55 22.82 25.38
N THR A 531 11.19 23.74 24.67
CA THR A 531 10.94 25.19 24.78
C THR A 531 10.90 25.87 23.40
N PRO A 532 10.18 27.00 23.26
CA PRO A 532 10.13 27.78 22.03
C PRO A 532 11.51 28.28 21.55
N ALA A 533 12.34 28.77 22.47
CA ALA A 533 13.66 29.33 22.14
C ALA A 533 14.60 28.28 21.54
N VAL A 534 14.61 27.07 22.12
CA VAL A 534 15.40 25.95 21.61
C VAL A 534 14.93 25.52 20.22
N LEU A 535 13.61 25.52 19.98
CA LEU A 535 13.07 25.21 18.66
C LEU A 535 13.53 26.21 17.60
N GLN A 536 13.46 27.52 17.89
CA GLN A 536 13.86 28.53 16.92
C GLN A 536 15.34 28.44 16.56
N HIS A 537 16.21 28.25 17.55
CA HIS A 537 17.64 28.05 17.29
C HIS A 537 17.89 26.80 16.45
N PHE A 538 17.20 25.70 16.76
CA PHE A 538 17.32 24.46 16.00
C PHE A 538 16.79 24.58 14.56
N LEU A 539 15.70 25.33 14.33
CA LEU A 539 15.17 25.59 12.98
C LEU A 539 16.19 26.30 12.08
N HIS A 540 17.04 27.16 12.65
CA HIS A 540 18.12 27.81 11.91
C HIS A 540 19.18 26.79 11.44
N SER A 541 19.69 25.95 12.34
CA SER A 541 20.64 24.87 11.99
C SER A 541 20.02 23.86 11.02
N PHE A 542 18.71 23.59 11.17
CA PHE A 542 17.96 22.71 10.28
C PHE A 542 17.85 23.29 8.86
N SER A 543 17.62 24.60 8.75
CA SER A 543 17.60 25.29 7.45
C SER A 543 18.94 25.20 6.74
N ILE A 544 20.05 25.44 7.44
CA ILE A 544 21.41 25.36 6.87
C ILE A 544 21.69 23.94 6.38
N SER A 545 21.43 22.93 7.23
CA SER A 545 21.66 21.52 6.91
C SER A 545 20.81 21.05 5.72
N SER A 546 19.58 21.54 5.61
CA SER A 546 18.69 21.27 4.46
C SER A 546 19.26 21.86 3.17
N SER A 547 19.73 23.11 3.20
CA SER A 547 20.33 23.79 2.04
C SER A 547 21.60 23.09 1.54
N LEU A 548 22.47 22.64 2.44
CA LEU A 548 23.68 21.86 2.08
C LEU A 548 23.34 20.53 1.37
N CYS A 549 22.13 20.00 1.58
CA CYS A 549 21.65 18.79 0.93
C CYS A 549 20.77 19.06 -0.30
N GLY A 550 20.56 20.33 -0.68
CA GLY A 550 19.66 20.67 -1.79
C GLY A 550 18.16 20.56 -1.46
N LEU A 551 17.79 20.47 -0.17
CA LEU A 551 16.40 20.33 0.26
C LEU A 551 15.77 21.69 0.56
N ILE A 552 14.56 21.91 0.02
CA ILE A 552 13.84 23.17 0.17
C ILE A 552 12.72 23.01 1.19
N ILE A 553 12.77 23.80 2.27
CA ILE A 553 11.68 23.88 3.26
C ILE A 553 10.53 24.70 2.67
N SER A 554 9.28 24.30 2.93
CA SER A 554 8.07 25.06 2.59
C SER A 554 7.47 25.69 3.85
N PRO A 555 7.80 26.96 4.19
CA PRO A 555 7.30 27.60 5.41
C PRO A 555 5.76 27.70 5.46
N GLU A 556 5.12 27.98 4.32
CA GLU A 556 3.66 28.13 4.20
C GLU A 556 2.87 26.85 4.53
N LYS A 557 3.45 25.69 4.20
CA LYS A 557 2.84 24.39 4.45
C LYS A 557 3.27 23.77 5.77
N SER A 558 4.44 24.15 6.25
CA SER A 558 4.94 23.78 7.57
C SER A 558 4.07 24.38 8.67
N ARG A 559 4.05 23.76 9.85
CA ARG A 559 3.22 24.17 10.97
C ARG A 559 3.95 24.02 12.29
N ILE A 560 3.81 25.02 13.17
CA ILE A 560 4.23 24.91 14.56
C ILE A 560 3.02 24.54 15.42
N PHE A 561 3.01 23.34 15.98
CA PHE A 561 2.02 22.89 16.92
C PHE A 561 2.43 23.20 18.37
N THR A 562 1.50 23.69 19.17
CA THR A 562 1.70 23.87 20.61
C THR A 562 0.46 23.49 21.40
N LEU A 563 0.67 23.10 22.66
CA LEU A 563 -0.39 22.97 23.67
C LEU A 563 -0.64 24.28 24.45
N ARG A 564 0.21 25.30 24.29
CA ARG A 564 0.08 26.61 24.92
C ARG A 564 -0.89 27.51 24.15
N ASN A 565 -1.24 28.65 24.76
CA ASN A 565 -1.91 29.72 24.03
C ASN A 565 -0.97 30.23 22.91
N PRO A 566 -1.36 30.13 21.62
CA PRO A 566 -0.50 30.54 20.51
C PRO A 566 -0.05 31.99 20.59
N ARG A 567 -0.85 32.88 21.20
CA ARG A 567 -0.52 34.31 21.36
C ARG A 567 0.66 34.58 22.30
N SER A 568 1.01 33.60 23.14
CA SER A 568 2.13 33.70 24.10
C SER A 568 3.47 33.23 23.53
N LEU A 569 3.50 32.77 22.27
CA LEU A 569 4.71 32.25 21.64
C LEU A 569 5.37 33.30 20.74
N PRO A 570 6.71 33.26 20.63
CA PRO A 570 7.42 34.07 19.64
C PRO A 570 7.07 33.61 18.22
N ALA A 571 7.34 34.47 17.24
CA ALA A 571 7.29 34.08 15.84
C ALA A 571 8.43 33.09 15.54
N PHE A 572 8.12 32.00 14.84
CA PHE A 572 9.11 31.02 14.40
C PHE A 572 9.46 31.26 12.94
N THR A 573 10.75 31.39 12.62
CA THR A 573 11.22 31.74 11.28
C THR A 573 12.19 30.71 10.71
N VAL A 574 12.11 30.52 9.40
CA VAL A 574 13.10 29.80 8.58
C VAL A 574 13.49 30.75 7.44
N GLY A 575 14.75 31.19 7.45
CA GLY A 575 15.16 32.34 6.63
C GLY A 575 14.35 33.59 6.99
N HIS A 576 13.76 34.24 5.97
CA HIS A 576 12.91 35.43 6.14
C HIS A 576 11.41 35.11 6.29
N SER A 577 11.02 33.83 6.30
CA SER A 577 9.62 33.43 6.31
C SER A 577 9.18 32.92 7.68
N VAL A 578 7.98 33.32 8.11
CA VAL A 578 7.36 32.89 9.37
C VAL A 578 6.57 31.59 9.16
N ILE A 579 6.76 30.60 10.02
CA ILE A 579 5.96 29.36 10.03
C ILE A 579 4.69 29.59 10.86
N PRO A 580 3.49 29.33 10.31
CA PRO A 580 2.24 29.54 11.03
C PRO A 580 2.07 28.57 12.22
N VAL A 581 1.64 29.13 13.36
CA VAL A 581 1.32 28.37 14.58
C VAL A 581 -0.10 27.81 14.51
N CYS A 582 -0.29 26.57 14.97
CA CYS A 582 -1.60 25.93 15.07
C CYS A 582 -1.78 25.19 16.42
N THR A 583 -3.04 24.99 16.78
CA THR A 583 -3.46 24.22 17.96
C THR A 583 -3.97 22.82 17.59
N GLN A 584 -4.03 22.53 16.29
CA GLN A 584 -4.48 21.26 15.74
C GLN A 584 -3.69 20.95 14.47
N TYR A 585 -3.23 19.70 14.34
CA TYR A 585 -2.50 19.22 13.18
C TYR A 585 -2.84 17.74 12.92
N VAL A 586 -2.66 17.26 11.69
CA VAL A 586 -2.80 15.84 11.34
C VAL A 586 -1.44 15.32 10.90
N TYR A 587 -0.74 14.65 11.81
CA TYR A 587 0.58 14.06 11.54
C TYR A 587 0.43 12.59 11.18
N LEU A 588 0.91 12.19 10.00
CA LEU A 588 0.83 10.81 9.48
C LEU A 588 -0.61 10.25 9.55
N GLY A 589 -1.62 11.08 9.32
CA GLY A 589 -3.04 10.71 9.40
C GLY A 589 -3.66 10.69 10.80
N ALA A 590 -2.85 10.84 11.85
CA ALA A 590 -3.29 10.92 13.25
C ALA A 590 -3.46 12.38 13.72
N PRO A 591 -4.58 12.72 14.38
CA PRO A 591 -4.80 14.07 14.86
C PRO A 591 -4.00 14.37 16.13
N VAL A 592 -3.22 15.44 16.10
CA VAL A 592 -2.50 16.02 17.24
C VAL A 592 -3.25 17.31 17.62
N ARG A 593 -3.84 17.37 18.83
CA ARG A 593 -4.70 18.49 19.27
C ARG A 593 -4.44 18.85 20.72
N ILE A 594 -4.71 20.10 21.09
CA ILE A 594 -4.75 20.53 22.50
C ILE A 594 -5.83 19.74 23.25
N LEU A 595 -5.43 19.00 24.27
CA LEU A 595 -6.30 18.37 25.28
C LEU A 595 -6.86 19.43 26.25
N SER A 596 -7.23 20.62 25.75
CA SER A 596 -7.92 21.59 26.60
C SER A 596 -9.29 21.00 26.88
N SER A 597 -9.62 20.86 28.16
CA SER A 597 -10.93 20.48 28.68
C SER A 597 -12.03 20.83 27.68
N THR A 598 -12.66 19.80 27.10
CA THR A 598 -13.84 19.98 26.25
C THR A 598 -14.76 20.97 26.97
N PRO A 599 -15.13 22.11 26.36
CA PRO A 599 -16.09 22.99 26.99
C PRO A 599 -17.32 22.16 27.31
N ALA A 600 -17.90 22.31 28.52
CA ALA A 600 -18.98 21.45 29.04
C ALA A 600 -20.17 21.26 28.06
N ARG A 601 -20.28 22.14 27.05
CA ARG A 601 -21.25 22.08 25.95
C ARG A 601 -20.95 21.05 24.84
N GLN A 602 -19.74 20.49 24.73
CA GLN A 602 -19.41 19.46 23.73
C GLN A 602 -19.51 18.05 24.32
N ARG A 603 -20.54 17.29 23.88
CA ARG A 603 -20.81 15.91 24.34
C ARG A 603 -19.78 14.86 23.88
N VAL A 604 -19.00 15.12 22.83
CA VAL A 604 -18.04 14.15 22.24
C VAL A 604 -16.71 14.83 21.95
N HIS A 605 -15.60 14.19 22.36
CA HIS A 605 -14.25 14.71 22.16
C HIS A 605 -13.93 14.95 20.67
N PRO A 606 -13.30 16.08 20.30
CA PRO A 606 -13.09 16.47 18.90
C PRO A 606 -12.35 15.42 18.04
N VAL A 607 -11.37 14.72 18.61
CA VAL A 607 -10.64 13.64 17.91
C VAL A 607 -11.57 12.48 17.56
N VAL A 608 -12.41 12.07 18.52
CA VAL A 608 -13.37 10.98 18.33
C VAL A 608 -14.46 11.38 17.35
N ARG A 609 -14.95 12.63 17.42
CA ARG A 609 -15.92 13.18 16.46
C ARG A 609 -15.41 13.17 15.02
N ASP A 610 -14.18 13.64 14.81
CA ASP A 610 -13.56 13.63 13.48
C ASP A 610 -13.39 12.20 12.95
N LEU A 611 -12.91 11.28 13.81
CA LEU A 611 -12.79 9.87 13.46
C LEU A 611 -14.15 9.25 13.10
N LEU A 612 -15.18 9.45 13.92
CA LEU A 612 -16.54 8.98 13.64
C LEU A 612 -17.05 9.51 12.30
N THR A 613 -16.77 10.77 11.98
CA THR A 613 -17.15 11.37 10.68
C THR A 613 -16.46 10.63 9.53
N ARG A 614 -15.15 10.37 9.65
CA ARG A 614 -14.39 9.57 8.67
C ARG A 614 -14.93 8.15 8.52
N LEU A 615 -15.30 7.49 9.62
CA LEU A 615 -15.87 6.14 9.61
C LEU A 615 -17.28 6.11 8.99
N GLN A 616 -18.12 7.09 9.30
CA GLN A 616 -19.47 7.22 8.73
C GLN A 616 -19.42 7.45 7.22
N LEU A 617 -18.49 8.27 6.72
CA LEU A 617 -18.28 8.46 5.28
C LEU A 617 -17.88 7.17 4.56
N ARG A 618 -17.19 6.25 5.25
CA ARG A 618 -16.86 4.91 4.72
C ARG A 618 -18.02 3.93 4.79
N LEU A 619 -18.80 3.97 5.88
CA LEU A 619 -19.93 3.07 6.12
C LEU A 619 -21.13 3.37 5.22
N THR A 620 -21.48 4.65 5.07
CA THR A 620 -22.69 5.09 4.36
C THR A 620 -22.84 4.47 2.96
N PRO A 621 -21.84 4.51 2.07
CA PRO A 621 -21.95 3.88 0.75
C PRO A 621 -21.97 2.35 0.79
N LEU A 622 -21.53 1.72 1.89
CA LEU A 622 -21.48 0.27 2.05
C LEU A 622 -22.69 -0.30 2.78
N ARG A 623 -23.63 0.53 3.25
CA ARG A 623 -24.75 0.07 4.07
C ARG A 623 -25.58 -1.02 3.40
N TRP A 624 -25.86 -0.86 2.11
CA TRP A 624 -26.61 -1.85 1.33
C TRP A 624 -25.80 -3.13 1.09
N LEU A 625 -24.47 -3.05 1.01
CA LEU A 625 -23.59 -4.20 0.81
C LEU A 625 -23.49 -5.03 2.08
N LEU A 626 -23.44 -4.37 3.23
CA LEU A 626 -23.27 -5.00 4.54
C LEU A 626 -24.58 -5.50 5.16
N ASN A 627 -25.74 -5.16 4.60
CA ASN A 627 -27.02 -5.58 5.16
C ASN A 627 -27.29 -7.06 4.85
N ASN A 628 -27.49 -7.91 5.87
CA ASN A 628 -27.72 -9.35 5.71
C ASN A 628 -28.92 -9.71 4.80
N ALA A 629 -29.96 -8.87 4.75
CA ALA A 629 -31.19 -9.18 3.99
C ALA A 629 -31.01 -9.17 2.47
N THR A 630 -30.07 -8.36 1.95
CA THR A 630 -29.87 -8.15 0.51
C THR A 630 -28.40 -8.00 0.09
N GLY A 631 -27.48 -8.07 1.05
CA GLY A 631 -26.05 -7.80 0.87
C GLY A 631 -25.22 -9.06 0.66
N VAL A 632 -23.96 -8.98 1.09
CA VAL A 632 -23.01 -10.11 1.05
C VAL A 632 -23.14 -10.98 2.31
N SER A 633 -22.63 -12.21 2.23
CA SER A 633 -22.57 -13.11 3.39
C SER A 633 -21.84 -12.50 4.60
N ILE A 634 -22.26 -12.89 5.81
CA ILE A 634 -21.71 -12.38 7.08
C ILE A 634 -20.17 -12.44 7.14
N PRO A 635 -19.48 -13.54 6.76
CA PRO A 635 -18.02 -13.58 6.79
C PRO A 635 -17.35 -12.54 5.86
N VAL A 636 -17.95 -12.30 4.69
CA VAL A 636 -17.48 -11.28 3.73
C VAL A 636 -17.76 -9.87 4.27
N ALA A 637 -18.95 -9.63 4.82
CA ALA A 637 -19.32 -8.36 5.42
C ALA A 637 -18.39 -8.00 6.59
N ARG A 638 -18.08 -8.98 7.46
CA ARG A 638 -17.07 -8.86 8.51
C ARG A 638 -15.69 -8.51 7.94
N THR A 639 -15.26 -9.19 6.88
CA THR A 639 -13.97 -8.93 6.23
C THR A 639 -13.91 -7.50 5.69
N ILE A 640 -14.98 -7.01 5.07
CA ILE A 640 -15.08 -5.63 4.58
C ILE A 640 -15.00 -4.65 5.76
N TYR A 641 -15.76 -4.88 6.84
CA TYR A 641 -15.72 -4.04 8.03
C TYR A 641 -14.32 -3.97 8.63
N THR A 642 -13.71 -5.13 8.90
CA THR A 642 -12.40 -5.22 9.54
C THR A 642 -11.28 -4.63 8.68
N ALA A 643 -11.27 -4.92 7.37
CA ALA A 643 -10.23 -4.45 6.46
C ALA A 643 -10.35 -2.97 6.05
N TYR A 644 -11.57 -2.44 5.93
CA TYR A 644 -11.79 -1.09 5.38
C TYR A 644 -12.21 -0.02 6.41
N ILE A 645 -12.97 -0.42 7.43
CA ILE A 645 -13.53 0.51 8.44
C ILE A 645 -12.73 0.42 9.74
N ARG A 646 -12.65 -0.77 10.36
CA ARG A 646 -11.93 -0.97 11.64
C ARG A 646 -10.44 -0.68 11.52
N SER A 647 -9.83 -0.98 10.39
CA SER A 647 -8.42 -0.69 10.12
C SER A 647 -8.01 0.78 10.31
N VAL A 648 -8.95 1.73 10.17
CA VAL A 648 -8.69 3.15 10.48
C VAL A 648 -8.53 3.38 11.98
N VAL A 649 -9.35 2.70 12.79
CA VAL A 649 -9.25 2.74 14.26
C VAL A 649 -7.98 2.03 14.71
N ASP A 650 -7.69 0.84 14.15
CA ASP A 650 -6.48 0.08 14.45
C ASP A 650 -5.22 0.94 14.18
N TYR A 651 -5.16 1.63 13.04
CA TYR A 651 -4.05 2.52 12.70
C TYR A 651 -3.87 3.70 13.68
N LEU A 652 -4.97 4.21 14.24
CA LEU A 652 -4.95 5.35 15.17
C LEU A 652 -4.79 4.94 16.63
N SER A 653 -4.58 3.66 16.93
CA SER A 653 -4.47 3.15 18.30
C SER A 653 -3.46 3.94 19.17
N PRO A 654 -2.24 4.31 18.69
CA PRO A 654 -1.31 5.13 19.48
C PRO A 654 -1.87 6.47 19.95
N ALA A 655 -2.71 7.11 19.14
CA ALA A 655 -3.33 8.40 19.46
C ALA A 655 -4.59 8.24 20.34
N LEU A 656 -5.26 7.10 20.27
CA LEU A 656 -6.53 6.84 20.97
C LEU A 656 -6.33 6.27 22.38
N VAL A 657 -5.29 5.45 22.59
CA VAL A 657 -5.05 4.74 23.86
C VAL A 657 -4.82 5.67 25.06
N GLN A 658 -4.39 6.91 24.81
CA GLN A 658 -4.20 7.95 25.82
C GLN A 658 -5.51 8.62 26.28
N LEU A 659 -6.63 8.37 25.59
CA LEU A 659 -7.93 8.95 25.93
C LEU A 659 -8.65 8.10 26.99
N PRO A 660 -9.42 8.69 27.91
CA PRO A 660 -10.24 7.94 28.87
C PRO A 660 -11.26 7.03 28.16
N LYS A 661 -11.59 5.89 28.78
CA LYS A 661 -12.59 4.94 28.23
C LYS A 661 -13.93 5.61 27.90
N SER A 662 -14.41 6.50 28.78
CA SER A 662 -15.65 7.27 28.58
C SER A 662 -15.64 8.12 27.30
N THR A 663 -14.45 8.60 26.89
CA THR A 663 -14.28 9.36 25.66
C THR A 663 -14.32 8.47 24.41
N LEU A 664 -13.94 7.20 24.54
CA LEU A 664 -13.90 6.22 23.44
C LEU A 664 -15.23 5.49 23.22
N GLU A 665 -16.14 5.49 24.20
CA GLU A 665 -17.47 4.85 24.10
C GLU A 665 -18.25 5.15 22.80
N PRO A 666 -18.22 6.36 22.22
CA PRO A 666 -18.89 6.63 20.95
C PRO A 666 -18.38 5.77 19.78
N LEU A 667 -17.10 5.39 19.78
CA LEU A 667 -16.54 4.48 18.78
C LEU A 667 -17.10 3.07 18.95
N GLU A 668 -17.23 2.61 20.19
CA GLU A 668 -17.78 1.30 20.49
C GLU A 668 -19.25 1.20 20.13
N LYS A 669 -20.03 2.25 20.41
CA LYS A 669 -21.42 2.39 19.93
C LYS A 669 -21.48 2.31 18.39
N PHE A 670 -20.52 2.92 17.69
CA PHE A 670 -20.42 2.80 16.24
C PHE A 670 -20.14 1.36 15.78
N GLN A 671 -19.23 0.61 16.43
CA GLN A 671 -19.04 -0.82 16.13
C GLN A 671 -20.35 -1.59 16.34
N ASN A 672 -21.04 -1.35 17.46
CA ASN A 672 -22.32 -2.00 17.76
C ASN A 672 -23.40 -1.72 16.68
N THR A 673 -23.43 -0.52 16.11
CA THR A 673 -24.30 -0.21 14.97
C THR A 673 -23.92 -1.00 13.73
N VAL A 674 -22.62 -1.14 13.45
CA VAL A 674 -22.15 -1.90 12.27
C VAL A 674 -22.40 -3.40 12.44
N MET A 675 -22.18 -3.96 13.63
CA MET A 675 -22.46 -5.38 13.90
C MET A 675 -23.93 -5.71 13.69
N ARG A 676 -24.84 -4.84 14.18
CA ARG A 676 -26.29 -4.99 13.93
C ARG A 676 -26.64 -4.93 12.45
N LEU A 677 -25.99 -4.03 11.70
CA LEU A 677 -26.18 -3.95 10.25
C LEU A 677 -25.73 -5.24 9.55
N ILE A 678 -24.58 -5.80 9.95
CA ILE A 678 -24.02 -7.02 9.38
C ILE A 678 -24.89 -8.24 9.68
N LEU A 679 -25.37 -8.37 10.91
CA LEU A 679 -26.18 -9.52 11.34
C LEU A 679 -27.66 -9.37 10.97
N GLY A 680 -28.14 -8.14 10.75
CA GLY A 680 -29.55 -7.84 10.55
C GLY A 680 -30.39 -7.95 11.84
N CYS A 681 -29.76 -7.86 13.01
CA CYS A 681 -30.40 -8.11 14.30
C CYS A 681 -30.97 -6.82 14.95
N PRO A 682 -32.04 -6.93 15.77
CA PRO A 682 -32.70 -5.79 16.38
C PRO A 682 -31.83 -5.09 17.43
N MET A 683 -32.24 -3.87 17.82
CA MET A 683 -31.49 -3.04 18.78
C MET A 683 -31.33 -3.69 20.16
N SER A 684 -32.27 -4.55 20.56
CA SER A 684 -32.30 -5.31 21.83
C SER A 684 -31.28 -6.45 21.93
N THR A 685 -30.65 -6.84 20.81
CA THR A 685 -29.68 -7.95 20.79
C THR A 685 -28.50 -7.65 21.72
N ARG A 686 -28.15 -8.62 22.58
CA ARG A 686 -27.01 -8.49 23.52
C ARG A 686 -25.70 -8.31 22.75
N ILE A 687 -24.89 -7.32 23.16
CA ILE A 687 -23.65 -6.96 22.47
C ILE A 687 -22.65 -8.11 22.48
N VAL A 688 -22.52 -8.82 23.61
CA VAL A 688 -21.60 -9.97 23.76
C VAL A 688 -21.88 -11.05 22.72
N ASN A 689 -23.15 -11.36 22.45
CA ASN A 689 -23.51 -12.36 21.45
C ASN A 689 -23.12 -11.91 20.04
N MET A 690 -23.31 -10.63 19.70
CA MET A 690 -22.89 -10.10 18.40
C MET A 690 -21.36 -10.12 18.22
N LEU A 691 -20.62 -9.84 19.30
CA LEU A 691 -19.16 -9.91 19.31
C LEU A 691 -18.69 -11.35 19.08
N HIS A 692 -19.30 -12.32 19.74
CA HIS A 692 -18.98 -13.74 19.57
C HIS A 692 -19.34 -14.25 18.16
N GLU A 693 -20.54 -13.95 17.67
CA GLU A 693 -21.01 -14.37 16.34
C GLU A 693 -20.14 -13.84 15.20
N LEU A 694 -19.64 -12.60 15.36
CA LEU A 694 -18.74 -11.99 14.38
C LEU A 694 -17.27 -12.27 14.69
N ASP A 695 -16.93 -12.93 15.80
CA ASP A 695 -15.56 -13.12 16.27
C ASP A 695 -14.78 -11.76 16.21
N LEU A 696 -15.34 -10.79 16.94
CA LEU A 696 -14.82 -9.44 17.11
C LEU A 696 -14.59 -9.14 18.59
N SER A 697 -13.50 -8.47 18.90
CA SER A 697 -13.29 -7.90 20.24
C SER A 697 -13.96 -6.51 20.36
N PRO A 698 -14.28 -6.06 21.58
CA PRO A 698 -14.56 -4.66 21.88
C PRO A 698 -13.49 -3.72 21.28
N LEU A 699 -13.90 -2.57 20.75
CA LEU A 699 -12.96 -1.64 20.10
C LEU A 699 -11.93 -1.08 21.08
N ILE A 700 -12.35 -0.77 22.30
CA ILE A 700 -11.47 -0.20 23.32
C ILE A 700 -10.37 -1.20 23.67
N GLU A 701 -10.74 -2.46 23.93
CA GLU A 701 -9.78 -3.54 24.18
C GLU A 701 -8.85 -3.76 22.99
N ARG A 702 -9.38 -3.70 21.76
CA ARG A 702 -8.58 -3.80 20.53
C ARG A 702 -7.52 -2.71 20.44
N ILE A 703 -7.87 -1.46 20.76
CA ILE A 703 -6.93 -0.32 20.77
C ILE A 703 -5.80 -0.59 21.77
N HIS A 704 -6.12 -1.05 22.98
CA HIS A 704 -5.13 -1.40 24.00
C HIS A 704 -4.24 -2.56 23.55
N ALA A 705 -4.81 -3.62 22.96
CA ALA A 705 -4.09 -4.77 22.46
C ALA A 705 -3.09 -4.39 21.36
N ASN A 706 -3.49 -3.55 20.39
CA ASN A 706 -2.62 -3.10 19.30
C ASN A 706 -1.40 -2.32 19.82
N VAL A 707 -1.60 -1.42 20.80
CA VAL A 707 -0.49 -0.65 21.40
C VAL A 707 0.40 -1.53 22.26
N THR A 708 -0.17 -2.52 22.96
CA THR A 708 0.59 -3.49 23.75
C THR A 708 1.50 -4.33 22.85
N TYR A 709 0.97 -4.89 21.75
CA TYR A 709 1.76 -5.60 20.75
C TYR A 709 2.90 -4.74 20.18
N PHE A 710 2.58 -3.50 19.83
CA PHE A 710 3.56 -2.54 19.34
C PHE A 710 4.65 -2.26 20.40
N THR A 711 4.27 -2.16 21.67
CA THR A 711 5.22 -1.92 22.77
C THR A 711 6.17 -3.09 22.98
N VAL A 712 5.66 -4.33 22.95
CA VAL A 712 6.52 -5.54 23.01
C VAL A 712 7.54 -5.52 21.88
N LYS A 713 7.12 -5.14 20.66
CA LYS A 713 8.04 -4.97 19.53
C LYS A 713 9.11 -3.90 19.80
N CYS A 714 8.76 -2.75 20.35
CA CYS A 714 9.73 -1.70 20.71
C CYS A 714 10.70 -2.15 21.81
N LEU A 715 10.22 -2.91 22.81
CA LEU A 715 11.07 -3.43 23.87
C LEU A 715 12.09 -4.45 23.37
N HIS A 716 11.75 -5.23 22.33
CA HIS A 716 12.67 -6.15 21.66
C HIS A 716 13.68 -5.43 20.75
N PHE A 717 13.28 -4.31 20.13
CA PHE A 717 14.14 -3.48 19.27
C PHE A 717 14.27 -2.05 19.81
N PRO A 718 14.99 -1.83 20.93
CA PRO A 718 14.98 -0.56 21.65
C PRO A 718 15.51 0.61 20.81
N HIS A 719 16.39 0.36 19.84
CA HIS A 719 16.92 1.36 18.92
C HIS A 719 15.85 2.00 18.01
N LEU A 720 14.69 1.36 17.83
CA LEU A 720 13.60 1.89 17.00
C LEU A 720 12.76 2.94 17.71
N SER A 721 12.71 2.98 19.03
CA SER A 721 11.99 4.01 19.80
C SER A 721 12.62 4.10 21.18
N CYS A 722 13.84 4.65 21.21
CA CYS A 722 14.73 4.54 22.37
C CYS A 722 14.11 5.14 23.63
N HIS A 723 13.55 6.35 23.54
CA HIS A 723 12.95 7.01 24.69
C HIS A 723 11.71 6.29 25.18
N TYR A 724 10.79 5.93 24.28
CA TYR A 724 9.61 5.16 24.65
C TYR A 724 10.01 3.85 25.36
N SER A 725 10.94 3.09 24.78
CA SER A 725 11.41 1.81 25.32
C SER A 725 12.11 1.98 26.67
N GLN A 726 12.95 3.01 26.81
CA GLN A 726 13.65 3.32 28.06
C GLN A 726 12.67 3.70 29.17
N VAL A 727 11.73 4.61 28.90
CA VAL A 727 10.71 5.05 29.88
C VAL A 727 9.85 3.87 30.33
N ILE A 728 9.41 3.00 29.40
CA ILE A 728 8.64 1.79 29.74
C ILE A 728 9.47 0.86 30.63
N ARG A 729 10.74 0.56 30.27
CA ARG A 729 11.61 -0.31 31.09
C ARG A 729 11.81 0.24 32.50
N THR A 730 12.07 1.54 32.64
CA THR A 730 12.19 2.19 33.95
C THR A 730 10.89 2.10 34.76
N PHE A 731 9.72 2.22 34.12
CA PHE A 731 8.44 2.11 34.80
C PHE A 731 8.11 0.68 35.26
N LEU A 732 8.61 -0.35 34.55
CA LEU A 732 8.40 -1.75 34.88
C LEU A 732 9.34 -2.26 35.99
N GLN A 733 10.46 -1.58 36.26
CA GLN A 733 11.40 -1.98 37.32
C GLN A 733 10.85 -1.66 38.72
N PRO A 734 11.06 -2.55 39.71
CA PRO A 734 10.67 -2.33 41.10
C PRO A 734 11.64 -1.35 41.78
N HIS A 735 11.48 -0.03 41.55
CA HIS A 735 12.25 1.01 42.24
C HIS A 735 11.37 2.09 42.88
N PRO A 736 11.72 2.60 44.08
CA PRO A 736 10.84 3.45 44.91
C PRO A 736 10.74 4.91 44.48
N ARG A 737 11.43 5.37 43.42
CA ARG A 737 11.33 6.75 42.93
C ARG A 737 11.28 6.80 41.41
N LEU A 738 10.06 6.94 40.88
CA LEU A 738 9.81 7.29 39.49
C LEU A 738 10.57 8.60 39.15
N PRO A 739 11.23 8.71 37.98
CA PRO A 739 11.62 10.01 37.44
C PRO A 739 10.37 10.91 37.41
N ARG A 740 10.52 12.22 37.68
CA ARG A 740 9.42 13.20 37.52
C ARG A 740 8.98 13.25 36.06
N LEU A 741 8.11 12.32 35.64
CA LEU A 741 7.52 12.31 34.32
C LEU A 741 6.70 13.60 34.17
N GLN A 742 6.87 14.36 33.10
CA GLN A 742 6.02 15.55 32.87
C GLN A 742 4.61 15.10 32.37
N PRO A 743 3.52 15.85 32.61
CA PRO A 743 2.14 15.33 32.61
C PRO A 743 1.60 14.67 31.33
N GLY A 744 2.08 15.02 30.12
CA GLY A 744 1.44 14.60 28.87
C GLY A 744 1.75 13.17 28.41
N GLY A 745 3.00 12.72 28.51
CA GLY A 745 3.39 11.33 28.20
C GLY A 745 2.93 10.28 29.24
N ARG A 746 2.57 10.73 30.46
CA ARG A 746 2.16 9.85 31.56
C ARG A 746 0.95 9.00 31.22
N ALA A 747 -0.04 9.53 30.49
CA ALA A 747 -1.27 8.79 30.21
C ALA A 747 -1.03 7.58 29.31
N LEU A 748 -0.26 7.76 28.23
CA LEU A 748 0.14 6.68 27.33
C LEU A 748 0.99 5.64 28.08
N ILE A 749 2.08 6.08 28.73
CA ILE A 749 3.01 5.19 29.45
C ILE A 749 2.31 4.42 30.56
N LYS A 750 1.53 5.10 31.44
CA LYS A 750 0.78 4.47 32.52
C LYS A 750 -0.22 3.43 32.00
N THR A 751 -0.95 3.78 30.94
CA THR A 751 -1.93 2.86 30.34
C THR A 751 -1.26 1.62 29.81
N VAL A 752 -0.15 1.76 29.09
CA VAL A 752 0.59 0.63 28.51
C VAL A 752 1.24 -0.23 29.59
N CYS A 753 1.95 0.37 30.55
CA CYS A 753 2.60 -0.38 31.63
C CYS A 753 1.60 -1.15 32.50
N SER A 754 0.43 -0.56 32.78
CA SER A 754 -0.63 -1.26 33.53
C SER A 754 -1.15 -2.53 32.83
N GLN A 755 -1.04 -2.59 31.49
CA GLN A 755 -1.40 -3.77 30.71
C GLN A 755 -0.25 -4.78 30.66
N LEU A 756 1.00 -4.32 30.51
CA LEU A 756 2.17 -5.21 30.50
C LEU A 756 2.33 -5.96 31.83
N GLN A 757 2.12 -5.29 32.96
CA GLN A 757 2.16 -5.92 34.28
C GLN A 757 1.12 -7.04 34.44
N ARG A 758 -0.01 -6.97 33.72
CA ARG A 758 -1.03 -8.04 33.72
C ARG A 758 -0.66 -9.24 32.85
N LEU A 759 0.28 -9.06 31.91
CA LEU A 759 0.60 -10.05 30.88
C LEU A 759 1.90 -10.80 31.14
N ASP A 760 2.62 -10.48 32.23
CA ASP A 760 3.86 -11.14 32.67
C ASP A 760 4.89 -11.41 31.54
N ILE A 761 5.10 -10.40 30.68
CA ILE A 761 5.92 -10.58 29.48
C ILE A 761 7.40 -10.44 29.83
N ASN A 762 8.11 -11.56 29.93
CA ASN A 762 9.57 -11.60 29.94
C ASN A 762 10.13 -11.29 28.54
N VAL A 763 10.88 -10.20 28.41
CA VAL A 763 11.56 -9.83 27.15
C VAL A 763 12.96 -10.44 27.16
N PRO A 764 13.25 -11.46 26.34
CA PRO A 764 14.59 -12.03 26.27
C PRO A 764 15.56 -11.00 25.68
N VAL A 765 16.71 -10.84 26.34
CA VAL A 765 17.88 -10.16 25.79
C VAL A 765 18.49 -11.13 24.78
N ALA A 766 18.24 -10.91 23.49
CA ALA A 766 18.88 -11.71 22.45
C ALA A 766 20.17 -11.04 22.02
N ASP A 767 21.27 -11.80 22.00
CA ASP A 767 22.51 -11.38 21.36
C ASP A 767 22.27 -11.31 19.84
N ILE A 768 22.41 -10.11 19.29
CA ILE A 768 22.27 -9.85 17.86
C ILE A 768 23.64 -10.06 17.23
N PHE A 769 23.96 -11.30 16.83
CA PHE A 769 24.97 -11.51 15.81
C PHE A 769 24.45 -10.91 14.50
N PRO A 770 25.25 -10.14 13.74
CA PRO A 770 24.85 -9.71 12.41
C PRO A 770 24.64 -10.97 11.55
N PRO A 771 23.42 -11.24 11.08
CA PRO A 771 23.16 -12.44 10.27
C PRO A 771 23.93 -12.32 8.95
N PRO A 772 24.35 -13.44 8.34
CA PRO A 772 24.94 -13.41 7.01
C PRO A 772 23.95 -12.82 5.97
N PRO A 773 24.44 -12.33 4.82
CA PRO A 773 23.58 -11.77 3.79
C PRO A 773 22.45 -12.75 3.41
N PRO A 774 21.17 -12.29 3.34
CA PRO A 774 20.03 -13.20 3.12
C PRO A 774 20.04 -14.00 1.82
N TRP A 775 20.92 -13.67 0.87
CA TRP A 775 21.13 -14.39 -0.40
C TRP A 775 22.31 -15.38 -0.37
N MET A 776 23.16 -15.31 0.66
CA MET A 776 24.21 -16.31 0.93
C MET A 776 23.68 -17.48 1.76
N LEU A 777 22.55 -17.30 2.45
CA LEU A 777 21.89 -18.37 3.19
C LEU A 777 21.33 -19.42 2.21
N PRO A 778 21.79 -20.69 2.26
CA PRO A 778 21.26 -21.73 1.40
C PRO A 778 19.78 -21.96 1.74
N LEU A 779 18.95 -22.19 0.71
CA LEU A 779 17.58 -22.61 0.94
C LEU A 779 17.61 -24.03 1.52
N PRO A 780 16.94 -24.27 2.66
CA PRO A 780 16.92 -25.59 3.28
C PRO A 780 16.26 -26.59 2.35
N MET A 781 16.78 -27.81 2.31
CA MET A 781 16.13 -28.92 1.64
C MET A 781 14.90 -29.34 2.46
N VAL A 782 13.72 -29.07 1.89
CA VAL A 782 12.43 -29.42 2.46
C VAL A 782 11.82 -30.53 1.61
N HIS A 783 11.54 -31.67 2.25
CA HIS A 783 10.86 -32.81 1.65
C HIS A 783 9.38 -32.76 2.02
N PHE A 784 8.51 -33.13 1.08
CA PHE A 784 7.06 -33.23 1.32
C PHE A 784 6.60 -34.66 1.06
N THR A 785 5.87 -35.24 2.00
CA THR A 785 5.17 -36.51 1.78
C THR A 785 4.20 -36.40 0.59
N PRO A 786 4.21 -37.37 -0.35
CA PRO A 786 3.35 -37.38 -1.52
C PRO A 786 1.92 -37.85 -1.16
N THR A 787 1.29 -37.17 -0.22
CA THR A 787 -0.04 -37.50 0.31
C THR A 787 -1.08 -36.48 -0.11
N TYR A 788 -2.30 -36.93 -0.45
CA TYR A 788 -3.43 -36.06 -0.75
C TYR A 788 -4.52 -36.21 0.31
N LYS A 789 -5.30 -35.15 0.57
CA LYS A 789 -6.42 -35.19 1.53
C LYS A 789 -7.46 -36.28 1.25
N ALA A 790 -7.54 -36.75 0.01
CA ALA A 790 -8.45 -37.82 -0.40
C ALA A 790 -7.96 -39.23 -0.02
N HIS A 791 -6.69 -39.40 0.39
CA HIS A 791 -6.14 -40.70 0.76
C HIS A 791 -6.69 -41.18 2.11
N PRO A 792 -6.92 -42.48 2.31
CA PRO A 792 -7.29 -43.03 3.62
C PRO A 792 -6.20 -42.77 4.67
N PRO A 793 -6.54 -42.58 5.97
CA PRO A 793 -5.57 -42.31 7.03
C PRO A 793 -4.44 -43.35 7.14
N VAL A 794 -4.76 -44.63 6.94
CA VAL A 794 -3.78 -45.73 6.96
C VAL A 794 -2.72 -45.56 5.86
N LEU A 795 -3.15 -45.20 4.65
CA LEU A 795 -2.24 -44.94 3.53
C LEU A 795 -1.40 -43.69 3.77
N GLN A 796 -1.98 -42.63 4.35
CA GLN A 796 -1.24 -41.43 4.72
C GLN A 796 -0.14 -41.75 5.76
N LYS A 797 -0.44 -42.62 6.74
CA LYS A 797 0.51 -43.06 7.76
C LYS A 797 1.69 -43.82 7.16
N GLN A 798 1.39 -44.77 6.28
CA GLN A 798 2.43 -45.57 5.63
C GLN A 798 3.35 -44.70 4.77
N LEU A 799 2.77 -43.82 3.94
CA LEU A 799 3.54 -42.87 3.13
C LEU A 799 4.39 -41.90 3.97
N ALA A 800 3.92 -41.54 5.18
CA ALA A 800 4.69 -40.71 6.11
C ALA A 800 5.88 -41.47 6.71
N LEU A 801 5.70 -42.72 7.13
CA LEU A 801 6.79 -43.58 7.62
C LEU A 801 7.84 -43.83 6.53
N ASP A 802 7.40 -44.13 5.30
CA ASP A 802 8.29 -44.32 4.15
C ASP A 802 9.09 -43.04 3.83
N ALA A 803 8.45 -41.87 3.94
CA ALA A 803 9.12 -40.59 3.77
C ALA A 803 10.15 -40.32 4.89
N ILE A 804 9.83 -40.63 6.15
CA ILE A 804 10.78 -40.49 7.27
C ILE A 804 11.99 -41.40 7.04
N ALA A 805 11.77 -42.67 6.68
CA ALA A 805 12.84 -43.63 6.41
C ALA A 805 13.73 -43.18 5.24
N SER A 806 13.13 -42.76 4.12
CA SER A 806 13.87 -42.32 2.93
C SER A 806 14.71 -41.07 3.17
N VAL A 807 14.21 -40.08 3.91
CA VAL A 807 14.98 -38.87 4.25
C VAL A 807 16.06 -39.21 5.28
N SER A 808 15.76 -40.05 6.26
CA SER A 808 16.73 -40.47 7.29
C SER A 808 17.93 -41.22 6.70
N ALA A 809 17.70 -42.06 5.67
CA ALA A 809 18.75 -42.79 4.97
C ALA A 809 19.77 -41.87 4.26
N THR A 810 19.45 -40.60 4.05
CA THR A 810 20.36 -39.63 3.43
C THR A 810 21.30 -38.92 4.41
N ILE A 811 21.22 -39.26 5.70
CA ILE A 811 21.96 -38.62 6.80
C ILE A 811 22.66 -39.70 7.62
N VAL A 812 23.95 -39.47 7.95
CA VAL A 812 24.70 -40.35 8.85
C VAL A 812 24.26 -40.08 10.29
N THR A 813 23.81 -41.14 10.99
CA THR A 813 23.27 -41.11 12.38
C THR A 813 22.19 -40.03 12.57
N PRO A 814 21.01 -40.17 11.92
CA PRO A 814 19.95 -39.17 11.98
C PRO A 814 19.26 -39.18 13.34
N HIS A 815 19.17 -38.01 13.97
CA HIS A 815 18.31 -37.80 15.14
C HIS A 815 16.97 -37.24 14.67
N HIS A 816 15.87 -37.76 15.21
CA HIS A 816 14.54 -37.28 14.85
C HIS A 816 14.06 -36.25 15.85
N LEU A 817 13.61 -35.09 15.35
CA LEU A 817 12.97 -34.07 16.17
C LEU A 817 11.60 -33.75 15.57
N TYR A 818 10.56 -33.94 16.36
CA TYR A 818 9.19 -33.59 16.03
C TYR A 818 8.88 -32.20 16.59
N THR A 819 8.28 -31.33 15.78
CA THR A 819 7.94 -29.98 16.18
C THR A 819 6.46 -29.72 15.96
N ASP A 820 5.82 -29.09 16.94
CA ASP A 820 4.41 -28.66 16.87
C ASP A 820 4.28 -27.24 17.44
N GLY A 821 3.31 -26.48 16.92
CA GLY A 821 3.00 -25.13 17.34
C GLY A 821 1.50 -24.84 17.26
N SER A 822 0.86 -24.76 18.42
CA SER A 822 -0.60 -24.60 18.51
C SER A 822 -1.02 -23.21 18.99
N VAL A 823 -2.27 -22.85 18.65
CA VAL A 823 -2.98 -21.68 19.16
C VAL A 823 -4.38 -22.15 19.56
N GLN A 824 -4.72 -22.02 20.84
CA GLN A 824 -6.03 -22.40 21.36
C GLN A 824 -7.06 -21.28 21.15
N ALA A 825 -8.35 -21.63 21.25
CA ALA A 825 -9.47 -20.70 21.01
C ALA A 825 -9.54 -19.55 22.04
N ASP A 826 -8.95 -19.73 23.22
CA ASP A 826 -8.81 -18.70 24.26
C ASP A 826 -7.67 -17.70 23.97
N GLY A 827 -6.94 -17.91 22.87
CA GLY A 827 -5.80 -17.12 22.44
C GLY A 827 -4.47 -17.61 23.01
N THR A 828 -4.42 -18.63 23.86
CA THR A 828 -3.12 -19.16 24.32
C THR A 828 -2.35 -19.78 23.15
N ALA A 829 -1.04 -19.54 23.11
CA ALA A 829 -0.17 -20.00 22.04
C ALA A 829 1.10 -20.61 22.63
N GLY A 830 1.60 -21.66 22.02
CA GLY A 830 2.80 -22.35 22.46
C GLY A 830 3.45 -23.15 21.34
N CYS A 831 4.69 -23.57 21.56
CA CYS A 831 5.36 -24.52 20.68
C CYS A 831 6.15 -25.53 21.50
N ALA A 832 6.34 -26.71 20.93
CA ALA A 832 7.07 -27.80 21.55
C ALA A 832 7.96 -28.52 20.54
N VAL A 833 9.03 -29.10 21.06
CA VAL A 833 9.94 -29.98 20.34
C VAL A 833 10.09 -31.27 21.12
N PHE A 834 10.01 -32.39 20.42
CA PHE A 834 10.18 -33.72 20.98
C PHE A 834 11.26 -34.49 20.25
N SER A 835 12.10 -35.20 21.00
CA SER A 835 13.06 -36.16 20.44
C SER A 835 12.91 -37.52 21.14
N PRO A 836 12.64 -38.61 20.38
CA PRO A 836 12.60 -39.96 20.93
C PRO A 836 13.99 -40.49 21.32
N ASP A 837 15.07 -39.84 20.86
CA ASP A 837 16.46 -40.28 21.03
C ASP A 837 17.15 -39.68 22.28
N ALA A 838 16.42 -38.94 23.13
CA ALA A 838 16.99 -38.29 24.31
C ALA A 838 17.12 -39.27 25.51
N ALA A 839 18.33 -39.41 26.06
CA ALA A 839 18.57 -40.22 27.25
C ALA A 839 17.96 -39.58 28.53
N PRO A 840 17.33 -40.35 29.44
CA PRO A 840 16.85 -39.87 30.75
C PRO A 840 17.99 -39.26 31.59
N PRO A 841 17.77 -38.20 32.39
CA PRO A 841 16.53 -37.83 33.09
C PRO A 841 15.87 -36.52 32.61
N ALA A 842 16.28 -35.98 31.46
CA ALA A 842 15.54 -34.87 30.85
C ALA A 842 14.37 -35.45 30.05
N GLU A 843 13.13 -35.16 30.43
CA GLU A 843 11.95 -35.43 29.61
C GLU A 843 12.26 -35.01 28.18
N GLY A 844 12.03 -35.88 27.19
CA GLY A 844 12.41 -35.67 25.77
C GLY A 844 11.70 -34.49 25.07
N TRP A 845 11.16 -33.55 25.84
CA TRP A 845 10.28 -32.45 25.49
C TRP A 845 10.91 -31.11 25.88
N VAL A 846 10.93 -30.17 24.95
CA VAL A 846 11.22 -28.75 25.22
C VAL A 846 10.03 -27.94 24.71
N GLY A 847 9.30 -27.32 25.64
CA GLY A 847 8.12 -26.51 25.34
C GLY A 847 8.25 -25.08 25.84
N ARG A 848 7.67 -24.12 25.11
CA ARG A 848 7.62 -22.71 25.52
C ARG A 848 6.26 -22.07 25.20
N ARG A 849 5.82 -21.20 26.11
CA ARG A 849 4.64 -20.36 25.88
C ARG A 849 5.00 -19.17 25.00
N LEU A 850 4.11 -18.83 24.07
CA LEU A 850 4.24 -17.72 23.13
C LEU A 850 3.14 -16.68 23.35
N PRO A 851 3.30 -15.44 22.85
CA PRO A 851 2.29 -14.40 23.01
C PRO A 851 0.92 -14.81 22.45
N ALA A 852 -0.16 -14.45 23.14
CA ALA A 852 -1.54 -14.88 22.85
C ALA A 852 -2.15 -14.45 21.50
N GLN A 853 -1.36 -13.77 20.66
CA GLN A 853 -1.75 -13.30 19.32
C GLN A 853 -0.83 -13.88 18.25
N SER A 854 -0.03 -14.88 18.60
CA SER A 854 0.82 -15.62 17.68
C SER A 854 -0.07 -16.39 16.70
N SER A 855 0.27 -16.35 15.41
CA SER A 855 -0.34 -17.25 14.43
C SER A 855 0.20 -18.67 14.62
N SER A 856 -0.57 -19.70 14.26
CA SER A 856 -0.08 -21.09 14.25
C SER A 856 1.25 -21.22 13.51
N THR A 857 1.39 -20.65 12.30
CA THR A 857 2.66 -20.64 11.55
C THR A 857 3.82 -19.98 12.31
N PHE A 858 3.57 -19.03 13.21
CA PHE A 858 4.61 -18.42 14.03
C PHE A 858 5.05 -19.34 15.17
N CYS A 859 4.11 -20.03 15.80
CA CYS A 859 4.39 -21.06 16.81
C CYS A 859 5.23 -22.19 16.21
N GLU A 860 4.82 -22.69 15.05
CA GLU A 860 5.50 -23.75 14.31
C GLU A 860 6.94 -23.38 13.96
N LEU A 861 7.16 -22.17 13.43
CA LEU A 861 8.51 -21.68 13.14
C LEU A 861 9.37 -21.53 14.40
N HIS A 862 8.77 -21.26 15.56
CA HIS A 862 9.50 -21.25 16.83
C HIS A 862 9.87 -22.67 17.28
N GLY A 863 8.98 -23.65 17.14
CA GLY A 863 9.30 -25.06 17.36
C GLY A 863 10.44 -25.53 16.45
N ILE A 864 10.41 -25.16 15.17
CA ILE A 864 11.51 -25.46 14.24
C ILE A 864 12.82 -24.78 14.67
N LEU A 865 12.78 -23.51 15.11
CA LEU A 865 13.98 -22.83 15.59
C LEU A 865 14.57 -23.53 16.81
N ASP A 866 13.74 -23.93 17.76
CA ASP A 866 14.19 -24.61 18.97
C ASP A 866 14.78 -25.99 18.62
N ALA A 867 14.19 -26.73 17.68
CA ALA A 867 14.71 -28.00 17.17
C ALA A 867 16.07 -27.85 16.47
N VAL A 868 16.21 -26.86 15.58
CA VAL A 868 17.50 -26.58 14.91
C VAL A 868 18.54 -26.15 15.93
N SER A 869 18.17 -25.34 16.92
CA SER A 869 19.09 -24.89 17.97
C SER A 869 19.58 -26.07 18.81
N LEU A 870 18.69 -26.99 19.20
CA LEU A 870 19.03 -28.22 19.92
C LEU A 870 20.02 -29.10 19.14
N LEU A 871 19.80 -29.29 17.83
CA LEU A 871 20.73 -30.04 16.96
C LEU A 871 22.10 -29.36 16.88
N CYS A 872 22.12 -28.03 16.73
CA CYS A 872 23.35 -27.25 16.68
C CYS A 872 24.14 -27.25 17.99
N GLU A 873 23.46 -27.16 19.13
CA GLU A 873 24.04 -27.19 20.48
C GLU A 873 24.64 -28.55 20.78
N ARG A 874 23.90 -29.63 20.47
CA ARG A 874 24.34 -31.01 20.69
C ARG A 874 25.27 -31.56 19.60
N ARG A 875 25.49 -30.80 18.52
CA ARG A 875 26.29 -31.19 17.34
C ARG A 875 25.80 -32.50 16.70
N LEU A 876 24.49 -32.61 16.52
CA LEU A 876 23.85 -33.81 15.97
C LEU A 876 23.36 -33.54 14.55
N ASN A 877 23.48 -34.55 13.68
CA ASN A 877 22.76 -34.58 12.41
C ASN A 877 21.30 -34.95 12.67
N GLY A 878 20.36 -34.36 11.95
CA GLY A 878 18.95 -34.62 12.26
C GLY A 878 17.94 -34.31 11.17
N VAL A 879 16.77 -34.91 11.34
CA VAL A 879 15.57 -34.65 10.54
C VAL A 879 14.57 -33.94 11.42
N VAL A 880 14.23 -32.71 11.05
CA VAL A 880 13.17 -31.93 11.68
C VAL A 880 11.85 -32.24 10.98
N ILE A 881 10.93 -32.86 11.71
CA ILE A 881 9.64 -33.34 11.23
C ILE A 881 8.57 -32.37 11.74
N CYS A 882 7.81 -31.77 10.82
CA CYS A 882 6.80 -30.76 11.12
C CYS A 882 5.55 -31.01 10.27
N ASP A 883 4.37 -30.91 10.88
CA ASP A 883 3.10 -31.09 10.16
C ASP A 883 2.55 -29.79 9.55
N SER A 884 3.19 -28.66 9.84
CA SER A 884 2.86 -27.35 9.29
C SER A 884 3.47 -27.13 7.90
N GLN A 885 2.68 -27.44 6.87
CA GLN A 885 3.04 -27.16 5.49
C GLN A 885 3.36 -25.68 5.27
N ALA A 886 2.65 -24.78 5.96
CA ALA A 886 2.85 -23.34 5.87
C ALA A 886 4.22 -22.89 6.44
N ALA A 887 4.68 -23.48 7.54
CA ALA A 887 6.00 -23.17 8.13
C ALA A 887 7.14 -23.66 7.22
N LEU A 888 7.02 -24.88 6.69
CA LEU A 888 8.03 -25.46 5.79
C LEU A 888 8.07 -24.77 4.41
N HIS A 889 6.93 -24.34 3.88
CA HIS A 889 6.88 -23.44 2.71
C HIS A 889 7.49 -22.07 3.02
N ALA A 890 7.36 -21.56 4.25
CA ALA A 890 8.02 -20.32 4.62
C ALA A 890 9.54 -20.49 4.61
N LEU A 891 10.08 -21.60 5.12
CA LEU A 891 11.53 -21.89 5.13
C LEU A 891 12.12 -22.06 3.72
N SER A 892 11.41 -22.75 2.83
CA SER A 892 11.85 -22.96 1.44
C SER A 892 11.57 -21.78 0.51
N SER A 893 10.81 -20.78 0.98
CA SER A 893 10.48 -19.60 0.19
C SER A 893 11.61 -18.57 0.21
N PRO A 894 12.00 -18.00 -0.96
CA PRO A 894 12.91 -16.86 -0.99
C PRO A 894 12.31 -15.59 -0.37
N ASN A 895 11.01 -15.56 -0.06
CA ASN A 895 10.37 -14.45 0.66
C ASN A 895 9.47 -14.99 1.79
N PRO A 896 10.06 -15.39 2.93
CA PRO A 896 9.34 -16.03 4.02
C PRO A 896 8.35 -15.09 4.73
N VAL A 897 7.24 -15.67 5.18
CA VAL A 897 6.42 -15.10 6.26
C VAL A 897 7.25 -15.16 7.56
N CYS A 898 7.09 -14.19 8.46
CA CYS A 898 7.90 -14.09 9.69
C CYS A 898 9.42 -14.06 9.42
N ARG A 899 9.85 -13.26 8.43
CA ARG A 899 11.24 -13.14 7.94
C ARG A 899 12.31 -13.11 9.02
N HIS A 900 12.09 -12.40 10.13
CA HIS A 900 13.06 -12.36 11.23
C HIS A 900 13.34 -13.77 11.79
N LEU A 901 12.28 -14.51 12.09
CA LEU A 901 12.37 -15.86 12.64
C LEU A 901 12.95 -16.84 11.62
N VAL A 902 12.51 -16.79 10.36
CA VAL A 902 13.10 -17.62 9.29
C VAL A 902 14.57 -17.28 9.09
N ASN A 903 14.97 -16.01 9.07
CA ASN A 903 16.38 -15.63 8.98
C ASN A 903 17.20 -16.17 10.16
N ARG A 904 16.64 -16.22 11.38
CA ARG A 904 17.31 -16.84 12.53
C ARG A 904 17.50 -18.34 12.32
N ILE A 905 16.48 -19.05 11.83
CA ILE A 905 16.57 -20.48 11.51
C ILE A 905 17.64 -20.71 10.42
N LEU A 906 17.59 -19.94 9.34
CA LEU A 906 18.58 -20.02 8.25
C LEU A 906 20.00 -19.69 8.72
N THR A 907 20.17 -18.73 9.63
CA THR A 907 21.47 -18.41 10.23
C THR A 907 21.97 -19.58 11.09
N ALA A 908 21.09 -20.18 11.89
CA ALA A 908 21.42 -21.37 12.67
C ALA A 908 21.79 -22.55 11.76
N LEU A 909 21.10 -22.72 10.62
CA LEU A 909 21.44 -23.73 9.61
C LEU A 909 22.77 -23.47 8.92
N ALA A 910 23.09 -22.21 8.61
CA ALA A 910 24.40 -21.85 8.07
C ALA A 910 25.53 -22.17 9.06
N LEU A 911 25.34 -21.84 10.34
CA LEU A 911 26.26 -22.22 11.41
C LEU A 911 26.36 -23.74 11.58
N ALA A 912 25.26 -24.46 11.39
CA ALA A 912 25.26 -25.94 11.40
C ALA A 912 26.11 -26.49 10.25
N HIS A 913 25.94 -25.90 9.05
CA HIS A 913 26.69 -26.28 7.86
C HIS A 913 28.19 -26.03 8.00
N ASP A 914 28.59 -24.88 8.58
CA ASP A 914 30.00 -24.58 8.88
C ASP A 914 30.61 -25.57 9.88
N ARG A 915 29.78 -26.21 10.70
CA ARG A 915 30.15 -27.29 11.62
C ARG A 915 29.99 -28.69 11.01
N LEU A 916 29.79 -28.80 9.70
CA LEU A 916 29.57 -30.05 8.95
C LEU A 916 28.34 -30.85 9.40
N LEU A 917 27.34 -30.20 10.00
CA LEU A 917 26.08 -30.84 10.38
C LEU A 917 25.12 -30.87 9.20
N VAL A 918 24.41 -31.99 9.05
CA VAL A 918 23.37 -32.18 8.03
C VAL A 918 22.00 -32.16 8.71
N ILE A 919 21.22 -31.12 8.40
CA ILE A 919 19.86 -30.94 8.90
C ILE A 919 18.89 -30.92 7.71
N ARG A 920 17.89 -31.79 7.72
CA ARG A 920 16.82 -31.83 6.70
C ARG A 920 15.46 -31.62 7.31
N PHE A 921 14.53 -31.11 6.50
CA PHE A 921 13.15 -30.87 6.93
C PHE A 921 12.20 -31.80 6.18
N LEU A 922 11.24 -32.37 6.90
CA LEU A 922 10.21 -33.23 6.35
C LEU A 922 8.83 -32.76 6.79
N TRP A 923 7.96 -32.51 5.82
CA TRP A 923 6.53 -32.34 6.07
C TRP A 923 5.85 -33.70 6.20
N ILE A 924 4.96 -33.83 7.19
CA ILE A 924 4.02 -34.96 7.33
C ILE A 924 2.58 -34.47 7.51
N PRO A 925 1.56 -35.23 7.10
CA PRO A 925 0.16 -34.87 7.35
C PRO A 925 -0.18 -34.93 8.85
N SER A 926 -0.96 -33.95 9.33
CA SER A 926 -1.44 -33.89 10.71
C SER A 926 -2.56 -34.91 11.00
N HIS A 927 -2.69 -35.35 12.27
CA HIS A 927 -3.71 -36.28 12.77
C HIS A 927 -3.71 -37.68 12.12
N VAL A 928 -2.53 -38.22 11.81
CA VAL A 928 -2.37 -39.51 11.12
C VAL A 928 -1.99 -40.66 12.08
N SER A 929 -2.22 -40.50 13.40
CA SER A 929 -1.95 -41.54 14.41
C SER A 929 -0.50 -42.03 14.39
N LEU A 930 0.44 -41.09 14.20
CA LEU A 930 1.87 -41.31 14.39
C LEU A 930 2.18 -41.00 15.85
N ALA A 931 2.59 -42.02 16.61
CA ALA A 931 2.73 -41.97 18.08
C ALA A 931 3.54 -40.76 18.60
N TYR A 932 4.46 -40.24 17.79
CA TYR A 932 5.38 -39.15 18.14
C TYR A 932 4.98 -37.77 17.59
N ASN A 933 4.08 -37.71 16.61
CA ASN A 933 3.56 -36.44 16.08
C ASN A 933 2.36 -35.94 16.89
N ASP A 934 1.48 -36.86 17.30
CA ASP A 934 0.29 -36.52 18.11
C ASP A 934 0.62 -36.26 19.59
N SER A 935 1.78 -36.72 20.07
CA SER A 935 2.30 -36.35 21.39
C SER A 935 2.93 -34.95 21.40
N GLY A 936 3.23 -34.39 20.20
CA GLY A 936 3.78 -33.06 19.94
C GLY A 936 2.95 -31.90 20.50
N SER A 937 1.65 -32.12 20.62
CA SER A 937 0.66 -31.11 20.94
C SER A 937 0.66 -30.75 22.42
N PRO A 938 1.05 -29.52 22.80
CA PRO A 938 0.89 -29.08 24.18
C PRO A 938 -0.61 -29.01 24.49
N GLY A 939 -1.04 -29.77 25.50
CA GLY A 939 -2.38 -29.69 26.09
C GLY A 939 -2.67 -28.31 26.67
#